data_AF-A0A919H0B8-F1
#
_entry.id   AF-A0A919H0B8-F1
#
_cell.length_a   1.000
_cell.length_b   1.000
_cell.length_c   1.000
_cell.angle_alpha   90.00
_cell.angle_beta   90.00
_cell.angle_gamma   90.00
#
_symmetry.space_group_name_H-M   'P 1'
#
loop_
_entity.id
_entity.type
_entity.pdbx_description
1 polymer ?
#
loop_
_entity_poly.entity_id
_entity_poly.type
_entity_poly.pdbx_seq_one_letter_code
_entity_poly.pdbx_strand_id
1 'polypeptide(L)'
;MPDEAQPISAAQPDPQAEPAAAPAATPPPAPPARPAPPVKPAPAKSAGSSNRVRARLARLGVQRSNPYNPVLEPLLRIVRSNDPKIETATLRQLEQAYQVAERWHRGQKRKSGDPYITHPLAVTTILAELGMDPATLMAGLLHDTVEDTEYGLEDLRRDFGDAVALLVDGVTKLDRVKFGEAAQAETVRKMVVAMAKDPRVLVIKLADRLHNMRTMRYLKREKQEKKARETLEIYAPLAHRLGMNTIKWELEDLAFAILYPKMYDEIVRLVAERAPKRDEYLTIVTDEVQTDLRAARIKATVTGRPKHYYSVYQKMIVRGRDFAEIYDLVGIRVLVDTVRDCYAALGTVHARWNPVPGRFKDYIAMPKFNMYQSLHTTVIGPSGKPVELQIRTFDMHRRAEYGIAAHWKYKQQTVAGTSKVRTDVPQAAKGSAGQDTVNDMAWLRQLLDWQKETEDPGEFLDSLRFDLSRNEVFVFTPKGDVIALPAGATPVDFAYAVHTEVGHRTIGARVNGRLVPLESTLDNGDLVEVFTSKAEGAGPSRDWLGFVKSPRARNKIRGWFSKERRDEAIEHGKDAIARAMRKQNLPIQRILTGDSLVTLAHEMRYPDISSLYAAIGEGHVAAQGVVQKLVQALGGEDAANEDIEESIPPARGRSKRRGNADPGVVVKGVEDVWVKLARCCTPVPGDPIIGFVTRGSGVSVHRADCVNVDSLSQQPERMLEVEWAPTQSSVFLVAIQVEALDRSRLLSDVTRVLSDQHVNILSAAVQTSRDRVATSRFTFEMGDPKHLGHVLKAVRGVEGVYDVYRVTSARRP
;
A
#
# COMPACT_ATOMS: atom_id res chain seq x y z
N MET A 1 -7.10 51.49 -23.92
CA MET A 1 -8.34 52.12 -24.40
C MET A 1 -9.37 52.05 -23.29
N PRO A 2 -10.17 53.11 -23.12
CA PRO A 2 -10.55 53.65 -21.80
C PRO A 2 -12.01 53.28 -21.42
N ASP A 3 -12.69 53.76 -20.37
CA ASP A 3 -12.70 55.07 -19.65
C ASP A 3 -12.48 54.87 -18.12
N GLU A 4 -11.86 55.77 -17.33
CA GLU A 4 -12.13 57.20 -17.01
C GLU A 4 -13.45 57.42 -16.24
N ALA A 5 -13.54 58.19 -15.13
CA ALA A 5 -12.59 59.09 -14.46
C ALA A 5 -12.76 59.18 -12.90
N GLN A 6 -11.91 59.99 -12.24
CA GLN A 6 -11.95 60.49 -10.84
C GLN A 6 -12.07 62.05 -10.86
N PRO A 7 -11.81 62.84 -9.76
CA PRO A 7 -11.99 62.64 -8.30
C PRO A 7 -13.33 63.28 -7.79
N ILE A 8 -13.58 64.09 -6.73
CA ILE A 8 -12.87 64.84 -5.63
C ILE A 8 -13.90 64.99 -4.44
N SER A 9 -13.74 65.65 -3.27
CA SER A 9 -12.81 66.69 -2.76
C SER A 9 -12.69 66.72 -1.20
N ALA A 10 -12.09 67.81 -0.68
CA ALA A 10 -11.80 68.23 0.72
C ALA A 10 -12.96 68.92 1.49
N ALA A 11 -12.88 69.36 2.76
CA ALA A 11 -12.17 68.89 3.99
C ALA A 11 -12.47 69.79 5.23
N GLN A 12 -12.44 69.20 6.45
CA GLN A 12 -12.10 69.81 7.78
C GLN A 12 -12.93 71.05 8.31
N PRO A 13 -12.77 71.53 9.58
CA PRO A 13 -11.74 71.24 10.60
C PRO A 13 -12.22 70.87 12.04
N ASP A 14 -11.27 70.45 12.89
CA ASP A 14 -11.35 70.47 14.37
C ASP A 14 -11.18 71.89 14.94
N PRO A 15 -11.56 72.15 16.21
CA PRO A 15 -10.48 72.42 17.19
C PRO A 15 -10.75 72.01 18.67
N GLN A 16 -9.71 71.42 19.29
CA GLN A 16 -9.32 71.57 20.72
C GLN A 16 -10.27 71.06 21.85
N ALA A 17 -9.84 70.88 23.11
CA ALA A 17 -8.62 70.27 23.67
C ALA A 17 -8.76 70.11 25.21
N GLU A 18 -8.79 68.85 25.70
CA GLU A 18 -8.60 68.47 27.14
C GLU A 18 -9.58 69.06 28.20
N PRO A 19 -9.58 68.61 29.48
CA PRO A 19 -8.80 67.52 30.11
C PRO A 19 -9.66 66.33 30.59
N ALA A 20 -8.99 65.31 31.14
CA ALA A 20 -9.61 64.06 31.59
C ALA A 20 -10.42 64.17 32.90
N ALA A 21 -11.51 63.40 32.97
CA ALA A 21 -12.25 63.08 34.19
C ALA A 21 -12.48 61.55 34.28
N ALA A 22 -12.43 60.99 35.48
CA ALA A 22 -12.38 59.53 35.67
C ALA A 22 -13.75 58.83 35.48
N PRO A 23 -13.78 57.59 34.94
CA PRO A 23 -14.99 56.76 34.95
C PRO A 23 -15.37 56.35 36.38
N ALA A 24 -16.68 56.26 36.64
CA ALA A 24 -17.21 56.06 37.99
C ALA A 24 -16.82 54.71 38.61
N ALA A 25 -16.54 54.71 39.92
CA ALA A 25 -16.17 53.53 40.68
C ALA A 25 -17.36 52.58 40.90
N THR A 26 -17.12 51.28 40.70
CA THR A 26 -18.02 50.22 41.18
C THR A 26 -17.95 50.10 42.71
N PRO A 27 -19.06 49.77 43.40
CA PRO A 27 -19.07 49.65 44.86
C PRO A 27 -18.26 48.43 45.33
N PRO A 28 -17.53 48.53 46.46
CA PRO A 28 -16.68 47.45 46.96
C PRO A 28 -17.50 46.31 47.60
N PRO A 29 -16.99 45.06 47.58
CA PRO A 29 -17.63 43.93 48.25
C PRO A 29 -17.54 44.05 49.78
N ALA A 30 -18.57 43.58 50.48
CA ALA A 30 -18.66 43.63 51.94
C ALA A 30 -17.64 42.68 52.62
N PRO A 31 -17.11 43.03 53.81
CA PRO A 31 -16.11 42.23 54.51
C PRO A 31 -16.69 40.97 55.16
N PRO A 32 -15.89 39.88 55.31
CA PRO A 32 -16.35 38.63 55.91
C PRO A 32 -16.59 38.75 57.42
N ALA A 33 -17.72 38.23 57.89
CA ALA A 33 -18.08 38.21 59.31
C ALA A 33 -17.25 37.19 60.11
N ARG A 34 -16.95 37.51 61.38
CA ARG A 34 -16.24 36.64 62.32
C ARG A 34 -17.15 35.51 62.84
N PRO A 35 -16.63 34.29 63.08
CA PRO A 35 -17.41 33.20 63.66
C PRO A 35 -17.76 33.45 65.14
N ALA A 36 -18.99 33.13 65.52
CA ALA A 36 -19.48 33.15 66.91
C ALA A 36 -19.33 31.75 67.57
N PRO A 37 -19.25 31.66 68.92
CA PRO A 37 -18.96 30.40 69.61
C PRO A 37 -20.17 29.43 69.66
N PRO A 38 -19.93 28.11 69.77
CA PRO A 38 -20.99 27.11 69.77
C PRO A 38 -21.78 27.08 71.09
N VAL A 39 -23.12 27.15 70.99
CA VAL A 39 -24.05 27.04 72.11
C VAL A 39 -24.32 25.57 72.46
N LYS A 40 -24.38 25.25 73.76
CA LYS A 40 -24.68 23.90 74.26
C LYS A 40 -26.19 23.61 74.24
N PRO A 41 -26.64 22.46 73.71
CA PRO A 41 -28.03 22.02 73.89
C PRO A 41 -28.26 21.41 75.28
N ALA A 42 -29.44 21.68 75.86
CA ALA A 42 -29.92 21.08 77.12
C ALA A 42 -30.64 19.73 76.85
N PRO A 43 -30.80 18.84 77.86
CA PRO A 43 -31.12 17.43 77.60
C PRO A 43 -32.62 17.09 77.59
N ALA A 44 -33.02 16.23 76.66
CA ALA A 44 -34.32 15.55 76.66
C ALA A 44 -34.27 14.18 77.37
N LYS A 45 -35.27 13.91 78.20
CA LYS A 45 -35.57 12.61 78.84
C LYS A 45 -36.72 11.92 78.06
N SER A 46 -36.95 10.60 78.07
CA SER A 46 -36.08 9.43 78.35
C SER A 46 -36.84 8.12 78.05
N ALA A 47 -36.38 7.32 77.08
CA ALA A 47 -36.73 5.90 76.87
C ALA A 47 -35.73 5.31 75.84
N GLY A 48 -35.36 4.02 75.81
CA GLY A 48 -35.58 2.89 76.71
C GLY A 48 -34.44 1.85 76.51
N SER A 49 -34.26 0.91 77.43
CA SER A 49 -33.03 0.09 77.52
C SER A 49 -32.74 -0.85 76.33
N SER A 50 -31.52 -0.79 75.78
CA SER A 50 -30.86 -1.91 75.07
C SER A 50 -29.35 -1.75 74.84
N ASN A 51 -28.85 -0.52 74.62
CA ASN A 51 -27.51 -0.27 74.06
C ASN A 51 -26.29 -0.57 74.97
N ARG A 52 -26.44 -0.96 76.25
CA ARG A 52 -25.29 -1.16 77.17
C ARG A 52 -24.37 -2.34 76.81
N VAL A 53 -24.80 -3.29 75.99
CA VAL A 53 -23.93 -4.37 75.48
C VAL A 53 -23.09 -3.89 74.28
N ARG A 54 -23.66 -3.10 73.36
CA ARG A 54 -22.95 -2.55 72.19
C ARG A 54 -21.79 -1.61 72.58
N ALA A 55 -21.92 -0.90 73.70
CA ALA A 55 -20.91 0.05 74.18
C ALA A 55 -19.54 -0.58 74.53
N ARG A 56 -19.45 -1.89 74.83
CA ARG A 56 -18.16 -2.59 75.03
C ARG A 56 -17.55 -3.13 73.74
N LEU A 57 -18.36 -3.51 72.74
CA LEU A 57 -17.85 -3.88 71.41
C LEU A 57 -17.31 -2.67 70.62
N ALA A 58 -17.87 -1.48 70.85
CA ALA A 58 -17.42 -0.24 70.19
C ALA A 58 -15.97 0.17 70.50
N ARG A 59 -15.27 -0.46 71.45
CA ARG A 59 -13.82 -0.25 71.71
C ARG A 59 -12.89 -1.32 71.12
N LEU A 60 -13.45 -2.34 70.46
CA LEU A 60 -12.71 -3.26 69.57
C LEU A 60 -12.89 -2.91 68.08
N GLY A 61 -13.65 -1.84 67.80
CA GLY A 61 -13.73 -1.21 66.49
C GLY A 61 -12.44 -0.46 66.15
N VAL A 62 -11.34 -1.20 65.91
CA VAL A 62 -10.18 -0.70 65.19
C VAL A 62 -10.71 -0.02 63.91
N GLN A 63 -10.36 1.25 63.70
CA GLN A 63 -10.58 1.88 62.40
C GLN A 63 -9.86 1.01 61.36
N ARG A 64 -10.62 0.34 60.50
CA ARG A 64 -10.05 -0.32 59.32
C ARG A 64 -9.54 0.78 58.41
N SER A 65 -8.30 1.20 58.65
CA SER A 65 -7.50 1.96 57.70
C SER A 65 -7.61 1.24 56.37
N ASN A 66 -8.22 1.89 55.38
CA ASN A 66 -8.30 1.34 54.03
C ASN A 66 -6.85 1.10 53.58
N PRO A 67 -6.40 -0.14 53.36
CA PRO A 67 -4.96 -0.45 53.32
C PRO A 67 -4.33 -0.13 51.95
N TYR A 68 -4.90 0.86 51.26
CA TYR A 68 -4.59 1.25 49.89
C TYR A 68 -4.45 2.78 49.83
N ASN A 69 -3.56 3.29 48.99
CA ASN A 69 -3.42 4.73 48.75
C ASN A 69 -4.77 5.36 48.31
N PRO A 70 -5.26 6.45 48.94
CA PRO A 70 -6.55 7.06 48.61
C PRO A 70 -6.65 7.53 47.14
N VAL A 71 -5.53 7.85 46.48
CA VAL A 71 -5.48 8.20 45.06
C VAL A 71 -5.86 7.02 44.15
N LEU A 72 -5.63 5.78 44.60
CA LEU A 72 -6.00 4.55 43.88
C LEU A 72 -7.43 4.09 44.15
N GLU A 73 -8.13 4.60 45.16
CA GLU A 73 -9.44 4.07 45.53
C GLU A 73 -10.49 4.13 44.40
N PRO A 74 -10.58 5.20 43.58
CA PRO A 74 -11.48 5.23 42.43
C PRO A 74 -11.18 4.13 41.40
N LEU A 75 -9.89 3.93 41.08
CA LEU A 75 -9.44 2.88 40.16
C LEU A 75 -9.75 1.49 40.70
N LEU A 76 -9.40 1.22 41.95
CA LEU A 76 -9.66 -0.07 42.62
C LEU A 76 -11.17 -0.36 42.73
N ARG A 77 -12.00 0.67 42.83
CA ARG A 77 -13.47 0.55 42.82
C ARG A 77 -14.00 0.15 41.44
N ILE A 78 -13.48 0.75 40.36
CA ILE A 78 -13.82 0.36 38.97
C ILE A 78 -13.39 -1.09 38.72
N VAL A 79 -12.14 -1.46 39.07
CA VAL A 79 -11.61 -2.83 38.90
C VAL A 79 -12.49 -3.86 39.64
N ARG A 80 -12.82 -3.63 40.92
CA ARG A 80 -13.71 -4.52 41.69
C ARG A 80 -15.15 -4.58 41.16
N SER A 81 -15.63 -3.54 40.49
CA SER A 81 -16.94 -3.55 39.81
C SER A 81 -16.91 -4.37 38.52
N ASN A 82 -15.74 -4.42 37.85
CA ASN A 82 -15.55 -5.15 36.60
C ASN A 82 -15.23 -6.64 36.83
N ASP A 83 -14.45 -6.97 37.86
CA ASP A 83 -14.29 -8.33 38.39
C ASP A 83 -14.54 -8.39 39.92
N PRO A 84 -15.73 -8.83 40.36
CA PRO A 84 -16.06 -9.02 41.77
C PRO A 84 -15.32 -10.17 42.47
N LYS A 85 -14.60 -11.03 41.73
CA LYS A 85 -13.83 -12.16 42.27
C LYS A 85 -12.32 -11.90 42.32
N ILE A 86 -11.85 -10.73 41.89
CA ILE A 86 -10.41 -10.44 41.76
C ILE A 86 -9.65 -10.69 43.06
N GLU A 87 -8.52 -11.40 42.96
CA GLU A 87 -7.74 -11.76 44.12
C GLU A 87 -7.12 -10.55 44.82
N THR A 88 -7.07 -10.59 46.15
CA THR A 88 -6.44 -9.53 46.95
C THR A 88 -4.93 -9.44 46.69
N ALA A 89 -4.28 -10.52 46.24
CA ALA A 89 -2.89 -10.50 45.79
C ALA A 89 -2.72 -9.61 44.55
N THR A 90 -3.56 -9.78 43.53
CA THR A 90 -3.53 -8.99 42.29
C THR A 90 -3.80 -7.50 42.54
N LEU A 91 -4.68 -7.17 43.48
CA LEU A 91 -4.92 -5.77 43.88
C LEU A 91 -3.67 -5.13 44.54
N ARG A 92 -2.87 -5.89 45.30
CA ARG A 92 -1.59 -5.41 45.84
C ARG A 92 -0.53 -5.25 44.75
N GLN A 93 -0.49 -6.14 43.75
CA GLN A 93 0.44 -5.98 42.62
C GLN A 93 0.14 -4.71 41.81
N LEU A 94 -1.15 -4.37 41.62
CA LEU A 94 -1.54 -3.11 40.99
C LEU A 94 -1.13 -1.87 41.81
N GLU A 95 -1.24 -1.94 43.14
CA GLU A 95 -0.73 -0.88 44.03
C GLU A 95 0.81 -0.80 44.01
N GLN A 96 1.51 -1.93 43.99
CA GLN A 96 2.97 -1.98 43.84
C GLN A 96 3.41 -1.37 42.50
N ALA A 97 2.70 -1.64 41.40
CA ALA A 97 2.95 -1.01 40.10
C ALA A 97 2.79 0.52 40.17
N TYR A 98 1.77 1.02 40.85
CA TYR A 98 1.59 2.46 41.09
C TYR A 98 2.73 3.05 41.94
N GLN A 99 3.14 2.39 43.03
CA GLN A 99 4.22 2.86 43.90
C GLN A 99 5.57 2.88 43.17
N VAL A 100 5.83 1.91 42.29
CA VAL A 100 7.01 1.87 41.41
C VAL A 100 6.97 3.04 40.42
N ALA A 101 5.85 3.26 39.74
CA ALA A 101 5.68 4.40 38.83
C ALA A 101 5.82 5.76 39.55
N GLU A 102 5.18 5.93 40.71
CA GLU A 102 5.27 7.16 41.53
C GLU A 102 6.71 7.42 42.00
N ARG A 103 7.45 6.37 42.35
CA ARG A 103 8.86 6.45 42.77
C ARG A 103 9.77 6.88 41.63
N TRP A 104 9.67 6.25 40.46
CA TRP A 104 10.56 6.54 39.31
C TRP A 104 10.23 7.87 38.63
N HIS A 105 8.96 8.24 38.52
CA HIS A 105 8.55 9.55 38.00
C HIS A 105 8.58 10.68 39.07
N ARG A 106 9.19 10.44 40.25
CA ARG A 106 9.24 11.43 41.35
C ARG A 106 10.05 12.67 40.94
N GLY A 107 9.40 13.83 41.01
CA GLY A 107 9.99 15.12 40.62
C GLY A 107 9.74 15.51 39.16
N GLN A 108 9.34 14.55 38.31
CA GLN A 108 8.93 14.82 36.95
C GLN A 108 7.55 15.50 36.91
N LYS A 109 7.41 16.53 36.08
CA LYS A 109 6.16 17.29 35.89
C LYS A 109 5.74 17.28 34.43
N ARG A 110 4.42 17.24 34.17
CA ARG A 110 3.87 17.48 32.83
C ARG A 110 3.83 18.98 32.51
N LYS A 111 3.60 19.30 31.23
CA LYS A 111 3.57 20.68 30.70
C LYS A 111 2.43 21.53 31.24
N SER A 112 1.48 20.92 31.94
CA SER A 112 0.44 21.57 32.73
C SER A 112 0.91 22.06 34.11
N GLY A 113 2.07 21.58 34.59
CA GLY A 113 2.57 21.76 35.95
C GLY A 113 2.31 20.56 36.88
N ASP A 114 1.40 19.66 36.50
CA ASP A 114 0.97 18.51 37.30
C ASP A 114 2.07 17.44 37.48
N PRO A 115 2.05 16.65 38.58
CA PRO A 115 2.93 15.49 38.75
C PRO A 115 2.75 14.46 37.63
N TYR A 116 3.83 13.89 37.12
CA TYR A 116 3.76 13.02 35.93
C TYR A 116 2.87 11.78 36.11
N ILE A 117 2.87 11.19 37.31
CA ILE A 117 2.06 10.01 37.71
C ILE A 117 0.55 10.16 37.46
N THR A 118 0.04 11.38 37.31
CA THR A 118 -1.36 11.65 36.92
C THR A 118 -1.74 11.01 35.59
N HIS A 119 -0.80 10.89 34.65
CA HIS A 119 -1.07 10.32 33.32
C HIS A 119 -1.14 8.79 33.32
N PRO A 120 -0.14 8.02 33.80
CA PRO A 120 -0.27 6.57 33.88
C PRO A 120 -1.50 6.13 34.70
N LEU A 121 -1.86 6.87 35.75
CA LEU A 121 -3.09 6.66 36.51
C LEU A 121 -4.37 6.87 35.67
N ALA A 122 -4.42 7.94 34.88
CA ALA A 122 -5.57 8.24 34.02
C ALA A 122 -5.69 7.26 32.83
N VAL A 123 -4.57 6.86 32.22
CA VAL A 123 -4.51 5.79 31.21
C VAL A 123 -5.00 4.46 31.79
N THR A 124 -4.54 4.10 32.99
CA THR A 124 -5.00 2.89 33.69
C THR A 124 -6.47 2.96 34.08
N THR A 125 -6.99 4.15 34.40
CA THR A 125 -8.44 4.36 34.63
C THR A 125 -9.24 4.08 33.36
N ILE A 126 -8.83 4.60 32.19
CA ILE A 126 -9.46 4.28 30.90
C ILE A 126 -9.41 2.76 30.63
N LEU A 127 -8.26 2.10 30.86
CA LEU A 127 -8.13 0.65 30.69
C LEU A 127 -9.02 -0.15 31.67
N ALA A 128 -9.23 0.35 32.89
CA ALA A 128 -10.13 -0.26 33.87
C ALA A 128 -11.61 -0.05 33.53
N GLU A 129 -11.99 1.09 32.93
CA GLU A 129 -13.34 1.35 32.41
C GLU A 129 -13.70 0.39 31.26
N LEU A 130 -12.76 0.13 30.36
CA LEU A 130 -12.88 -0.89 29.30
C LEU A 130 -13.00 -2.33 29.85
N GLY A 131 -12.64 -2.56 31.12
CA GLY A 131 -12.63 -3.88 31.75
C GLY A 131 -11.44 -4.76 31.35
N MET A 132 -10.26 -4.15 31.08
CA MET A 132 -9.04 -4.88 30.74
C MET A 132 -8.49 -5.72 31.90
N ASP A 133 -7.68 -6.73 31.56
CA ASP A 133 -7.08 -7.64 32.53
C ASP A 133 -6.02 -6.96 33.43
N PRO A 134 -5.74 -7.47 34.64
CA PRO A 134 -4.82 -6.82 35.57
C PRO A 134 -3.38 -6.64 35.07
N ALA A 135 -2.87 -7.49 34.16
CA ALA A 135 -1.53 -7.30 33.60
C ALA A 135 -1.51 -6.11 32.61
N THR A 136 -2.59 -5.90 31.85
CA THR A 136 -2.80 -4.68 31.07
C THR A 136 -2.88 -3.44 31.95
N LEU A 137 -3.53 -3.52 33.13
CA LEU A 137 -3.62 -2.40 34.07
C LEU A 137 -2.25 -2.07 34.69
N MET A 138 -1.46 -3.07 35.08
CA MET A 138 -0.08 -2.86 35.56
C MET A 138 0.82 -2.29 34.46
N ALA A 139 0.72 -2.79 33.22
CA ALA A 139 1.43 -2.23 32.08
C ALA A 139 0.99 -0.77 31.80
N GLY A 140 -0.29 -0.42 31.97
CA GLY A 140 -0.80 0.95 31.87
C GLY A 140 -0.19 1.91 32.90
N LEU A 141 0.09 1.44 34.13
CA LEU A 141 0.79 2.24 35.15
C LEU A 141 2.29 2.40 34.86
N LEU A 142 2.89 1.42 34.17
CA LEU A 142 4.34 1.31 34.01
C LEU A 142 4.85 1.68 32.60
N HIS A 143 3.97 1.97 31.63
CA HIS A 143 4.37 2.11 30.21
C HIS A 143 5.47 3.16 29.95
N ASP A 144 5.36 4.33 30.57
CA ASP A 144 6.37 5.40 30.46
C ASP A 144 7.61 5.19 31.33
N THR A 145 7.60 4.26 32.30
CA THR A 145 8.72 4.13 33.27
C THR A 145 10.02 3.71 32.60
N VAL A 146 9.93 2.85 31.59
CA VAL A 146 11.08 2.34 30.81
C VAL A 146 11.53 3.36 29.73
N GLU A 147 10.71 4.37 29.42
CA GLU A 147 11.03 5.48 28.50
C GLU A 147 11.77 6.62 29.19
N ASP A 148 11.16 7.16 30.25
CA ASP A 148 11.54 8.44 30.87
C ASP A 148 12.53 8.26 32.05
N THR A 149 12.83 7.03 32.48
CA THR A 149 13.60 6.75 33.70
C THR A 149 14.63 5.63 33.51
N GLU A 150 15.53 5.45 34.49
CA GLU A 150 16.60 4.43 34.45
C GLU A 150 16.10 2.98 34.69
N TYR A 151 14.80 2.77 34.87
CA TYR A 151 14.21 1.46 35.18
C TYR A 151 14.22 0.51 33.98
N GLY A 152 14.94 -0.61 34.09
CA GLY A 152 15.16 -1.55 32.99
C GLY A 152 14.02 -2.53 32.72
N LEU A 153 13.97 -3.07 31.49
CA LEU A 153 13.06 -4.16 31.13
C LEU A 153 13.30 -5.44 31.94
N GLU A 154 14.54 -5.71 32.36
CA GLU A 154 14.87 -6.87 33.20
C GLU A 154 14.42 -6.67 34.65
N ASP A 155 14.47 -5.45 35.19
CA ASP A 155 13.88 -5.11 36.48
C ASP A 155 12.36 -5.27 36.44
N LEU A 156 11.71 -4.74 35.39
CA LEU A 156 10.28 -4.90 35.16
C LEU A 156 9.86 -6.39 35.05
N ARG A 157 10.66 -7.22 34.34
CA ARG A 157 10.46 -8.67 34.26
C ARG A 157 10.59 -9.34 35.62
N ARG A 158 11.61 -9.00 36.41
CA ARG A 158 11.82 -9.54 37.76
C ARG A 158 10.66 -9.19 38.70
N ASP A 159 10.21 -7.93 38.66
CA ASP A 159 9.30 -7.38 39.67
C ASP A 159 7.82 -7.61 39.34
N PHE A 160 7.46 -7.78 38.06
CA PHE A 160 6.06 -7.96 37.60
C PHE A 160 5.84 -9.11 36.59
N GLY A 161 6.90 -9.83 36.18
CA GLY A 161 6.84 -11.00 35.30
C GLY A 161 6.80 -10.69 33.80
N ASP A 162 7.12 -11.71 32.99
CA ASP A 162 7.23 -11.60 31.52
C ASP A 162 6.00 -11.00 30.82
N ALA A 163 4.79 -11.29 31.32
CA ALA A 163 3.56 -10.80 30.70
C ALA A 163 3.42 -9.28 30.77
N VAL A 164 3.85 -8.64 31.86
CA VAL A 164 3.85 -7.17 31.99
C VAL A 164 5.03 -6.57 31.24
N ALA A 165 6.21 -7.20 31.32
CA ALA A 165 7.40 -6.77 30.59
C ALA A 165 7.20 -6.77 29.07
N LEU A 166 6.55 -7.80 28.50
CA LEU A 166 6.23 -7.89 27.07
C LEU A 166 5.26 -6.78 26.62
N LEU A 167 4.27 -6.43 27.46
CA LEU A 167 3.33 -5.36 27.14
C LEU A 167 4.00 -3.98 27.13
N VAL A 168 4.83 -3.69 28.14
CA VAL A 168 5.57 -2.42 28.21
C VAL A 168 6.62 -2.32 27.11
N ASP A 169 7.43 -3.37 26.88
CA ASP A 169 8.36 -3.46 25.74
C ASP A 169 7.65 -3.22 24.39
N GLY A 170 6.44 -3.77 24.24
CA GLY A 170 5.59 -3.55 23.08
C GLY A 170 5.14 -2.10 22.91
N VAL A 171 4.89 -1.36 23.99
CA VAL A 171 4.48 0.06 23.96
C VAL A 171 5.68 0.99 23.77
N THR A 172 6.79 0.80 24.48
CA THR A 172 7.99 1.68 24.38
C THR A 172 8.62 1.64 22.98
N LYS A 173 8.56 0.50 22.29
CA LYS A 173 9.01 0.36 20.90
C LYS A 173 8.20 1.18 19.89
N LEU A 174 7.11 1.83 20.31
CA LEU A 174 6.26 2.69 19.48
C LEU A 174 6.67 4.16 19.55
N ASP A 175 7.28 4.62 20.64
CA ASP A 175 7.56 6.05 20.87
C ASP A 175 9.01 6.45 20.52
N ARG A 176 9.97 5.52 20.59
CA ARG A 176 11.41 5.76 20.35
C ARG A 176 11.83 6.09 18.90
N VAL A 177 10.90 6.39 17.99
CA VAL A 177 11.20 6.59 16.56
C VAL A 177 11.36 8.08 16.21
N LYS A 178 12.45 8.41 15.50
CA LYS A 178 12.85 9.79 15.18
C LYS A 178 11.98 10.42 14.06
N PHE A 179 12.13 11.72 13.82
CA PHE A 179 11.28 12.47 12.90
C PHE A 179 11.66 12.30 11.42
N GLY A 180 10.68 11.91 10.60
CA GLY A 180 10.72 11.85 9.14
C GLY A 180 9.47 11.12 8.62
N GLU A 181 9.11 11.24 7.34
CA GLU A 181 7.92 10.54 6.79
C GLU A 181 8.14 9.02 6.75
N ALA A 182 9.29 8.57 6.23
CA ALA A 182 9.71 7.16 6.31
C ALA A 182 9.84 6.64 7.76
N ALA A 183 10.06 7.53 8.74
CA ALA A 183 10.14 7.15 10.14
C ALA A 183 8.75 7.01 10.80
N GLN A 184 7.73 7.77 10.36
CA GLN A 184 6.33 7.47 10.71
C GLN A 184 5.94 6.07 10.20
N ALA A 185 6.42 5.69 9.01
CA ALA A 185 6.19 4.36 8.47
C ALA A 185 6.87 3.26 9.28
N GLU A 186 8.13 3.46 9.67
CA GLU A 186 8.84 2.53 10.56
C GLU A 186 8.14 2.41 11.93
N THR A 187 7.58 3.51 12.45
CA THR A 187 6.78 3.54 13.69
C THR A 187 5.54 2.65 13.57
N VAL A 188 4.75 2.83 12.51
CA VAL A 188 3.51 2.06 12.30
C VAL A 188 3.83 0.59 11.99
N ARG A 189 4.94 0.32 11.28
CA ARG A 189 5.45 -1.05 11.06
C ARG A 189 5.81 -1.73 12.40
N LYS A 190 6.51 -1.04 13.30
CA LYS A 190 6.79 -1.54 14.67
C LYS A 190 5.52 -1.74 15.49
N MET A 191 4.53 -0.86 15.35
CA MET A 191 3.21 -0.99 15.99
C MET A 191 2.48 -2.25 15.55
N VAL A 192 2.43 -2.53 14.24
CA VAL A 192 1.86 -3.78 13.70
C VAL A 192 2.59 -5.02 14.22
N VAL A 193 3.93 -4.99 14.29
CA VAL A 193 4.73 -6.10 14.85
C VAL A 193 4.41 -6.34 16.34
N ALA A 194 4.30 -5.28 17.15
CA ALA A 194 3.99 -5.40 18.57
C ALA A 194 2.54 -5.90 18.78
N MET A 195 1.57 -5.32 18.05
CA MET A 195 0.17 -5.74 18.04
C MET A 195 -0.04 -7.21 17.72
N ALA A 196 0.73 -7.74 16.76
CA ALA A 196 0.57 -9.12 16.32
C ALA A 196 1.23 -10.15 17.27
N LYS A 197 2.06 -9.68 18.23
CA LYS A 197 2.46 -10.48 19.40
C LYS A 197 1.38 -10.44 20.49
N ASP A 198 0.88 -9.25 20.82
CA ASP A 198 -0.23 -9.07 21.75
C ASP A 198 -1.05 -7.80 21.42
N PRO A 199 -2.34 -7.93 21.05
CA PRO A 199 -3.16 -6.77 20.69
C PRO A 199 -3.43 -5.82 21.86
N ARG A 200 -3.21 -6.26 23.11
CA ARG A 200 -3.37 -5.42 24.32
C ARG A 200 -2.38 -4.25 24.33
N VAL A 201 -1.24 -4.37 23.63
CA VAL A 201 -0.28 -3.26 23.40
C VAL A 201 -0.96 -2.06 22.73
N LEU A 202 -1.75 -2.28 21.68
CA LEU A 202 -2.48 -1.19 21.02
C LEU A 202 -3.63 -0.67 21.88
N VAL A 203 -4.26 -1.50 22.71
CA VAL A 203 -5.29 -1.04 23.66
C VAL A 203 -4.68 -0.06 24.69
N ILE A 204 -3.49 -0.35 25.22
CA ILE A 204 -2.73 0.59 26.06
C ILE A 204 -2.39 1.85 25.27
N LYS A 205 -1.86 1.72 24.05
CA LYS A 205 -1.45 2.89 23.25
C LYS A 205 -2.62 3.78 22.80
N LEU A 206 -3.79 3.22 22.59
CA LEU A 206 -5.03 3.98 22.33
C LEU A 206 -5.52 4.71 23.59
N ALA A 207 -5.39 4.13 24.78
CA ALA A 207 -5.72 4.79 26.04
C ALA A 207 -4.75 5.94 26.37
N ASP A 208 -3.44 5.75 26.15
CA ASP A 208 -2.44 6.83 26.15
C ASP A 208 -2.84 7.94 25.17
N ARG A 209 -3.03 7.60 23.89
CA ARG A 209 -3.36 8.57 22.85
C ARG A 209 -4.64 9.34 23.18
N LEU A 210 -5.65 8.69 23.72
CA LEU A 210 -6.89 9.33 24.17
C LEU A 210 -6.66 10.31 25.32
N HIS A 211 -5.93 9.92 26.37
CA HIS A 211 -5.59 10.84 27.46
C HIS A 211 -4.76 12.04 26.97
N ASN A 212 -3.79 11.79 26.09
CA ASN A 212 -2.99 12.85 25.48
C ASN A 212 -3.87 13.79 24.63
N MET A 213 -4.84 13.28 23.87
CA MET A 213 -5.81 14.11 23.13
C MET A 213 -6.75 14.91 24.05
N ARG A 214 -7.18 14.36 25.20
CA ARG A 214 -7.93 15.08 26.24
C ARG A 214 -7.13 16.22 26.89
N THR A 215 -5.80 16.21 26.82
CA THR A 215 -4.90 17.15 27.55
C THR A 215 -4.11 18.11 26.64
N MET A 216 -4.46 18.21 25.35
CA MET A 216 -3.72 18.95 24.32
C MET A 216 -3.55 20.46 24.55
N ARG A 217 -4.38 21.08 25.40
CA ARG A 217 -4.43 22.53 25.66
C ARG A 217 -3.10 23.16 26.09
N TYR A 218 -2.16 22.37 26.61
CA TYR A 218 -0.84 22.82 27.07
C TYR A 218 0.28 22.71 26.01
N LEU A 219 -0.04 22.38 24.75
CA LEU A 219 0.93 22.26 23.66
C LEU A 219 0.86 23.46 22.70
N LYS A 220 1.99 23.82 22.07
CA LYS A 220 2.02 24.75 20.93
C LYS A 220 1.15 24.23 19.78
N ARG A 221 0.45 25.13 19.08
CA ARG A 221 -0.55 24.85 18.03
C ARG A 221 -0.07 23.83 16.98
N GLU A 222 1.14 24.00 16.44
CA GLU A 222 1.77 23.07 15.48
C GLU A 222 1.79 21.61 16.00
N LYS A 223 2.13 21.43 17.28
CA LYS A 223 2.19 20.11 17.93
C LYS A 223 0.80 19.59 18.30
N GLN A 224 -0.19 20.46 18.45
CA GLN A 224 -1.59 20.06 18.54
C GLN A 224 -2.06 19.49 17.20
N GLU A 225 -1.93 20.26 16.12
CA GLU A 225 -2.39 19.90 14.77
C GLU A 225 -1.68 18.64 14.25
N LYS A 226 -0.36 18.50 14.45
CA LYS A 226 0.37 17.28 14.06
C LYS A 226 -0.17 16.04 14.78
N LYS A 227 -0.34 16.07 16.10
CA LYS A 227 -0.89 14.94 16.87
C LYS A 227 -2.37 14.69 16.55
N ALA A 228 -3.17 15.71 16.25
CA ALA A 228 -4.57 15.55 15.86
C ALA A 228 -4.70 14.90 14.48
N ARG A 229 -3.86 15.30 13.50
CA ARG A 229 -3.80 14.67 12.18
C ARG A 229 -3.35 13.20 12.28
N GLU A 230 -2.28 12.93 13.03
CA GLU A 230 -1.80 11.58 13.35
C GLU A 230 -2.92 10.73 14.00
N THR A 231 -3.71 11.32 14.91
CA THR A 231 -4.85 10.66 15.56
C THR A 231 -5.96 10.30 14.56
N LEU A 232 -6.29 11.21 13.66
CA LEU A 232 -7.38 11.04 12.70
C LEU A 232 -7.02 10.09 11.54
N GLU A 233 -5.77 10.12 11.07
CA GLU A 233 -5.28 9.26 9.97
C GLU A 233 -4.94 7.84 10.42
N ILE A 234 -4.48 7.64 11.66
CA ILE A 234 -3.90 6.37 12.12
C ILE A 234 -4.71 5.77 13.28
N TYR A 235 -4.81 6.46 14.41
CA TYR A 235 -5.34 5.85 15.65
C TYR A 235 -6.86 5.64 15.62
N ALA A 236 -7.64 6.57 15.04
CA ALA A 236 -9.09 6.41 14.92
C ALA A 236 -9.49 5.24 13.98
N PRO A 237 -8.89 5.07 12.78
CA PRO A 237 -9.10 3.87 11.97
C PRO A 237 -8.66 2.56 12.65
N LEU A 238 -7.57 2.56 13.41
CA LEU A 238 -7.14 1.38 14.18
C LEU A 238 -8.14 1.03 15.31
N ALA A 239 -8.61 2.02 16.07
CA ALA A 239 -9.67 1.84 17.07
C ALA A 239 -10.96 1.30 16.42
N HIS A 240 -11.30 1.77 15.21
CA HIS A 240 -12.43 1.26 14.44
C HIS A 240 -12.27 -0.23 14.09
N ARG A 241 -11.09 -0.67 13.63
CA ARG A 241 -10.83 -2.09 13.30
C ARG A 241 -10.79 -2.99 14.54
N LEU A 242 -10.32 -2.51 15.68
CA LEU A 242 -10.46 -3.23 16.96
C LEU A 242 -11.90 -3.33 17.48
N GLY A 243 -12.86 -2.62 16.87
CA GLY A 243 -14.26 -2.52 17.34
C GLY A 243 -14.47 -1.55 18.51
N MET A 244 -13.44 -0.78 18.88
CA MET A 244 -13.42 0.14 20.03
C MET A 244 -14.09 1.49 19.68
N ASN A 245 -15.37 1.44 19.32
CA ASN A 245 -16.09 2.60 18.81
C ASN A 245 -16.16 3.78 19.80
N THR A 246 -16.18 3.52 21.11
CA THR A 246 -16.17 4.60 22.13
C THR A 246 -14.91 5.45 22.03
N ILE A 247 -13.73 4.80 21.99
CA ILE A 247 -12.44 5.49 21.83
C ILE A 247 -12.37 6.15 20.46
N LYS A 248 -12.79 5.44 19.40
CA LYS A 248 -12.79 5.97 18.03
C LYS A 248 -13.50 7.33 17.97
N TRP A 249 -14.75 7.41 18.40
CA TRP A 249 -15.55 8.61 18.26
C TRP A 249 -15.01 9.78 19.09
N GLU A 250 -14.47 9.51 20.28
CA GLU A 250 -13.86 10.56 21.10
C GLU A 250 -12.53 11.06 20.50
N LEU A 251 -11.69 10.17 19.96
CA LEU A 251 -10.50 10.54 19.20
C LEU A 251 -10.84 11.36 17.94
N GLU A 252 -11.90 10.99 17.22
CA GLU A 252 -12.41 11.69 16.04
C GLU A 252 -12.91 13.11 16.41
N ASP A 253 -13.80 13.25 17.39
CA ASP A 253 -14.34 14.54 17.81
C ASP A 253 -13.25 15.47 18.40
N LEU A 254 -12.31 14.95 19.20
CA LEU A 254 -11.18 15.71 19.75
C LEU A 254 -10.19 16.15 18.65
N ALA A 255 -9.89 15.28 17.69
CA ALA A 255 -9.02 15.65 16.56
C ALA A 255 -9.70 16.67 15.64
N PHE A 256 -11.01 16.53 15.39
CA PHE A 256 -11.80 17.45 14.59
C PHE A 256 -11.85 18.87 15.19
N ALA A 257 -12.13 18.98 16.50
CA ALA A 257 -12.13 20.26 17.21
C ALA A 257 -10.76 20.99 17.15
N ILE A 258 -9.65 20.23 17.21
CA ILE A 258 -8.31 20.81 17.07
C ILE A 258 -8.04 21.25 15.62
N LEU A 259 -8.32 20.40 14.63
CA LEU A 259 -7.96 20.66 13.23
C LEU A 259 -8.83 21.74 12.57
N TYR A 260 -10.14 21.74 12.83
CA TYR A 260 -11.12 22.59 12.14
C TYR A 260 -12.05 23.33 13.13
N PRO A 261 -11.51 24.15 14.06
CA PRO A 261 -12.28 24.71 15.18
C PRO A 261 -13.53 25.48 14.73
N LYS A 262 -13.43 26.33 13.70
CA LYS A 262 -14.59 27.07 13.17
C LYS A 262 -15.74 26.16 12.72
N MET A 263 -15.42 25.06 12.04
CA MET A 263 -16.42 24.08 11.59
C MET A 263 -17.00 23.27 12.76
N TYR A 264 -16.18 23.00 13.78
CA TYR A 264 -16.63 22.36 15.01
C TYR A 264 -17.63 23.26 15.77
N ASP A 265 -17.27 24.53 16.00
CA ASP A 265 -18.11 25.50 16.70
C ASP A 265 -19.44 25.74 15.97
N GLU A 266 -19.41 25.84 14.63
CA GLU A 266 -20.60 25.95 13.80
C GLU A 266 -21.52 24.72 13.92
N ILE A 267 -20.98 23.50 13.81
CA ILE A 267 -21.77 22.28 13.97
C ILE A 267 -22.31 22.16 15.39
N VAL A 268 -21.51 22.47 16.43
CA VAL A 268 -21.98 22.48 17.83
C VAL A 268 -23.15 23.45 18.03
N ARG A 269 -23.08 24.66 17.45
CA ARG A 269 -24.18 25.64 17.48
C ARG A 269 -25.43 25.12 16.78
N LEU A 270 -25.32 24.62 15.55
CA LEU A 270 -26.44 24.11 14.75
C LEU A 270 -27.09 22.86 15.39
N VAL A 271 -26.30 22.03 16.07
CA VAL A 271 -26.76 20.90 16.89
C VAL A 271 -27.54 21.40 18.12
N ALA A 272 -27.01 22.38 18.85
CA ALA A 272 -27.64 22.92 20.06
C ALA A 272 -28.97 23.63 19.77
N GLU A 273 -29.03 24.46 18.73
CA GLU A 273 -30.24 25.19 18.32
C GLU A 273 -31.43 24.27 18.03
N ARG A 274 -31.16 23.07 17.49
CA ARG A 274 -32.16 22.06 17.14
C ARG A 274 -32.34 20.96 18.19
N ALA A 275 -31.57 20.96 19.27
CA ALA A 275 -31.62 19.94 20.32
C ALA A 275 -33.01 19.78 20.99
N PRO A 276 -33.70 20.84 21.48
CA PRO A 276 -34.92 20.64 22.26
C PRO A 276 -36.04 19.95 21.48
N LYS A 277 -36.29 20.37 20.22
CA LYS A 277 -37.29 19.74 19.34
C LYS A 277 -36.93 18.30 18.94
N ARG A 278 -35.63 18.00 18.82
CA ARG A 278 -35.12 16.65 18.58
C ARG A 278 -35.37 15.75 19.78
N ASP A 279 -35.12 16.27 20.98
CA ASP A 279 -35.18 15.48 22.23
C ASP A 279 -36.62 15.22 22.68
N GLU A 280 -37.52 16.18 22.49
CA GLU A 280 -38.98 15.99 22.60
C GLU A 280 -39.47 14.85 21.68
N TYR A 281 -39.14 14.92 20.39
CA TYR A 281 -39.49 13.88 19.42
C TYR A 281 -38.84 12.53 19.75
N LEU A 282 -37.59 12.53 20.23
CA LEU A 282 -36.88 11.32 20.63
C LEU A 282 -37.57 10.63 21.82
N THR A 283 -38.05 11.39 22.80
CA THR A 283 -38.87 10.84 23.91
C THR A 283 -40.16 10.22 23.39
N ILE A 284 -40.93 10.91 22.53
CA ILE A 284 -42.18 10.38 21.95
C ILE A 284 -41.94 9.03 21.25
N VAL A 285 -40.95 8.95 20.36
CA VAL A 285 -40.64 7.72 19.62
C VAL A 285 -40.07 6.63 20.54
N THR A 286 -39.33 7.00 21.59
CA THR A 286 -38.84 6.06 22.61
C THR A 286 -39.98 5.44 23.41
N ASP A 287 -40.94 6.25 23.86
CA ASP A 287 -42.09 5.83 24.65
C ASP A 287 -43.06 4.96 23.84
N GLU A 288 -43.29 5.27 22.55
CA GLU A 288 -44.04 4.41 21.63
C GLU A 288 -43.38 3.02 21.50
N VAL A 289 -42.10 2.96 21.11
CA VAL A 289 -41.37 1.68 20.94
C VAL A 289 -41.32 0.89 22.25
N GLN A 290 -41.05 1.56 23.38
CA GLN A 290 -41.03 0.89 24.69
C GLN A 290 -42.43 0.41 25.11
N THR A 291 -43.50 1.00 24.62
CA THR A 291 -44.88 0.54 24.86
C THR A 291 -45.22 -0.69 24.02
N ASP A 292 -44.87 -0.70 22.73
CA ASP A 292 -45.09 -1.88 21.88
C ASP A 292 -44.30 -3.10 22.34
N LEU A 293 -43.02 -2.91 22.69
CA LEU A 293 -42.17 -4.00 23.17
C LEU A 293 -42.69 -4.58 24.50
N ARG A 294 -43.26 -3.73 25.39
CA ARG A 294 -43.98 -4.18 26.60
C ARG A 294 -45.25 -4.96 26.25
N ALA A 295 -46.04 -4.51 25.28
CA ALA A 295 -47.24 -5.23 24.82
C ALA A 295 -46.90 -6.60 24.20
N ALA A 296 -45.81 -6.67 23.43
CA ALA A 296 -45.24 -7.91 22.89
C ALA A 296 -44.54 -8.80 23.95
N ARG A 297 -44.50 -8.36 25.22
CA ARG A 297 -43.82 -9.00 26.36
C ARG A 297 -42.30 -9.16 26.20
N ILE A 298 -41.68 -8.38 25.32
CA ILE A 298 -40.24 -8.36 25.09
C ILE A 298 -39.57 -7.47 26.14
N LYS A 299 -38.57 -8.01 26.86
CA LYS A 299 -37.72 -7.20 27.74
C LYS A 299 -36.70 -6.44 26.90
N ALA A 300 -36.85 -5.12 26.86
CA ALA A 300 -35.98 -4.25 26.09
C ALA A 300 -35.68 -2.95 26.85
N THR A 301 -34.47 -2.43 26.67
CA THR A 301 -34.08 -1.07 27.06
C THR A 301 -33.94 -0.24 25.78
N VAL A 302 -34.80 0.76 25.63
CA VAL A 302 -34.79 1.69 24.48
C VAL A 302 -34.03 2.94 24.89
N THR A 303 -33.12 3.42 24.04
CA THR A 303 -32.26 4.58 24.32
C THR A 303 -32.07 5.43 23.07
N GLY A 304 -32.03 6.75 23.24
CA GLY A 304 -31.58 7.67 22.21
C GLY A 304 -30.10 7.48 21.89
N ARG A 305 -29.74 7.49 20.60
CA ARG A 305 -28.34 7.45 20.16
C ARG A 305 -27.89 8.86 19.72
N PRO A 306 -27.01 9.56 20.48
CA PRO A 306 -26.42 10.80 20.02
C PRO A 306 -25.55 10.57 18.77
N LYS A 307 -25.42 11.61 17.94
CA LYS A 307 -24.54 11.64 16.77
C LYS A 307 -23.28 12.44 17.12
N HIS A 308 -22.11 11.87 16.83
CA HIS A 308 -20.81 12.53 16.99
C HIS A 308 -20.60 13.64 15.97
N TYR A 309 -19.89 14.69 16.35
CA TYR A 309 -19.77 15.92 15.56
C TYR A 309 -18.99 15.68 14.26
N TYR A 310 -17.89 14.92 14.32
CA TYR A 310 -17.12 14.52 13.14
C TYR A 310 -17.94 13.63 12.19
N SER A 311 -18.83 12.78 12.73
CA SER A 311 -19.76 11.97 11.93
C SER A 311 -20.87 12.81 11.25
N VAL A 312 -21.17 14.02 11.74
CA VAL A 312 -22.04 14.98 11.05
C VAL A 312 -21.26 15.71 9.96
N TYR A 313 -20.07 16.23 10.29
CA TYR A 313 -19.13 16.87 9.34
C TYR A 313 -18.84 16.01 8.11
N GLN A 314 -18.48 14.74 8.32
CA GLN A 314 -18.21 13.80 7.23
C GLN A 314 -19.45 13.54 6.35
N LYS A 315 -20.67 13.52 6.95
CA LYS A 315 -21.93 13.36 6.20
C LYS A 315 -22.29 14.60 5.38
N MET A 316 -21.95 15.81 5.83
CA MET A 316 -22.15 17.04 5.07
C MET A 316 -21.25 17.07 3.83
N ILE A 317 -19.92 16.99 4.04
CA ILE A 317 -18.93 17.17 2.96
C ILE A 317 -18.94 16.01 1.96
N VAL A 318 -18.87 14.76 2.42
CA VAL A 318 -18.68 13.59 1.52
C VAL A 318 -19.95 13.25 0.72
N ARG A 319 -21.11 13.84 1.06
CA ARG A 319 -22.40 13.55 0.40
C ARG A 319 -23.14 14.77 -0.12
N GLY A 320 -22.60 15.98 0.04
CA GLY A 320 -23.24 17.23 -0.40
C GLY A 320 -24.66 17.42 0.15
N ARG A 321 -24.94 16.94 1.37
CA ARG A 321 -26.28 16.96 1.96
C ARG A 321 -26.45 18.13 2.92
N ASP A 322 -27.61 18.77 2.83
CA ASP A 322 -27.99 19.83 3.76
C ASP A 322 -28.01 19.36 5.21
N PHE A 323 -27.59 20.23 6.11
CA PHE A 323 -27.60 19.99 7.56
C PHE A 323 -28.99 19.58 8.05
N ALA A 324 -30.06 20.11 7.43
CA ALA A 324 -31.44 19.76 7.76
C ALA A 324 -31.73 18.26 7.61
N GLU A 325 -31.44 17.66 6.45
CA GLU A 325 -31.66 16.22 6.23
C GLU A 325 -30.84 15.34 7.19
N ILE A 326 -29.59 15.74 7.44
CA ILE A 326 -28.65 14.95 8.25
C ILE A 326 -29.07 14.95 9.71
N TYR A 327 -29.63 16.06 10.20
CA TYR A 327 -29.98 16.22 11.61
C TYR A 327 -31.36 15.67 11.97
N ASP A 328 -32.37 15.84 11.10
CA ASP A 328 -33.78 15.48 11.35
C ASP A 328 -34.04 13.95 11.47
N LEU A 329 -33.06 13.14 11.08
CA LEU A 329 -33.11 11.69 11.07
C LEU A 329 -32.71 11.10 12.44
N VAL A 330 -33.68 10.85 13.32
CA VAL A 330 -33.41 10.44 14.73
C VAL A 330 -32.91 9.00 14.82
N GLY A 331 -31.93 8.76 15.71
CA GLY A 331 -31.31 7.45 15.93
C GLY A 331 -31.70 6.84 17.28
N ILE A 332 -32.22 5.62 17.26
CA ILE A 332 -32.67 4.88 18.45
C ILE A 332 -31.93 3.55 18.56
N ARG A 333 -31.60 3.15 19.79
CA ARG A 333 -30.87 1.94 20.16
C ARG A 333 -31.74 1.10 21.09
N VAL A 334 -32.12 -0.10 20.63
CA VAL A 334 -32.89 -1.08 21.38
C VAL A 334 -31.95 -2.20 21.84
N LEU A 335 -31.89 -2.42 23.16
CA LEU A 335 -31.07 -3.44 23.80
C LEU A 335 -31.97 -4.53 24.38
N VAL A 336 -31.68 -5.79 24.07
CA VAL A 336 -32.45 -6.97 24.50
C VAL A 336 -31.54 -8.05 25.09
N ASP A 337 -32.12 -9.09 25.69
CA ASP A 337 -31.37 -10.21 26.25
C ASP A 337 -30.90 -11.19 25.17
N THR A 338 -31.80 -11.72 24.31
CA THR A 338 -31.46 -12.79 23.34
C THR A 338 -31.52 -12.34 21.88
N VAL A 339 -30.87 -13.13 21.00
CA VAL A 339 -30.90 -12.91 19.54
C VAL A 339 -32.31 -13.09 18.97
N ARG A 340 -33.13 -13.99 19.55
CA ARG A 340 -34.54 -14.15 19.18
C ARG A 340 -35.31 -12.85 19.43
N ASP A 341 -35.04 -12.18 20.55
CA ASP A 341 -35.68 -10.92 20.91
C ASP A 341 -35.28 -9.77 19.96
N CYS A 342 -34.09 -9.81 19.35
CA CYS A 342 -33.70 -8.85 18.31
C CYS A 342 -34.66 -8.90 17.11
N TYR A 343 -34.94 -10.11 16.60
CA TYR A 343 -35.85 -10.29 15.46
C TYR A 343 -37.32 -10.09 15.84
N ALA A 344 -37.71 -10.46 17.06
CA ALA A 344 -39.05 -10.16 17.57
C ALA A 344 -39.28 -8.65 17.66
N ALA A 345 -38.33 -7.89 18.22
CA ALA A 345 -38.39 -6.43 18.31
C ALA A 345 -38.37 -5.76 16.93
N LEU A 346 -37.62 -6.31 15.95
CA LEU A 346 -37.67 -5.86 14.56
C LEU A 346 -39.09 -6.00 13.98
N GLY A 347 -39.71 -7.16 14.17
CA GLY A 347 -41.09 -7.42 13.73
C GLY A 347 -42.12 -6.49 14.39
N THR A 348 -41.97 -6.24 15.70
CA THR A 348 -42.82 -5.27 16.43
C THR A 348 -42.70 -3.86 15.83
N VAL A 349 -41.48 -3.40 15.55
CA VAL A 349 -41.23 -2.07 14.94
C VAL A 349 -41.79 -1.98 13.51
N HIS A 350 -41.60 -3.02 12.69
CA HIS A 350 -42.13 -3.06 11.32
C HIS A 350 -43.66 -3.20 11.26
N ALA A 351 -44.30 -3.69 12.33
CA ALA A 351 -45.76 -3.70 12.44
C ALA A 351 -46.35 -2.32 12.79
N ARG A 352 -45.59 -1.43 13.45
CA ARG A 352 -46.00 -0.03 13.69
C ARG A 352 -45.67 0.89 12.51
N TRP A 353 -44.46 0.79 11.97
CA TRP A 353 -43.95 1.75 10.97
C TRP A 353 -43.40 1.06 9.72
N ASN A 354 -43.82 1.56 8.56
CA ASN A 354 -43.38 1.06 7.26
C ASN A 354 -41.84 1.18 7.11
N PRO A 355 -41.12 0.07 6.88
CA PRO A 355 -39.68 0.09 6.64
C PRO A 355 -39.34 0.66 5.26
N VAL A 356 -38.26 1.43 5.19
CA VAL A 356 -37.76 1.99 3.93
C VAL A 356 -36.99 0.91 3.15
N PRO A 357 -37.39 0.58 1.90
CA PRO A 357 -36.70 -0.41 1.08
C PRO A 357 -35.20 -0.12 0.93
N GLY A 358 -34.37 -1.17 0.91
CA GLY A 358 -32.91 -1.06 0.81
C GLY A 358 -32.21 -0.50 2.06
N ARG A 359 -32.93 -0.12 3.13
CA ARG A 359 -32.35 0.38 4.39
C ARG A 359 -32.41 -0.60 5.57
N PHE A 360 -32.86 -1.83 5.36
CA PHE A 360 -32.64 -2.92 6.32
C PHE A 360 -31.26 -3.56 6.10
N LYS A 361 -30.52 -3.83 7.19
CA LYS A 361 -29.24 -4.54 7.18
C LYS A 361 -29.12 -5.44 8.41
N ASP A 362 -28.91 -6.72 8.18
CA ASP A 362 -28.71 -7.71 9.24
C ASP A 362 -27.22 -7.95 9.49
N TYR A 363 -26.64 -7.20 10.43
CA TYR A 363 -25.28 -7.47 10.90
C TYR A 363 -25.21 -8.53 12.01
N ILE A 364 -26.31 -9.21 12.36
CA ILE A 364 -26.26 -10.38 13.25
C ILE A 364 -25.89 -11.62 12.42
N ALA A 365 -26.60 -11.84 11.31
CA ALA A 365 -26.33 -12.92 10.35
C ALA A 365 -25.04 -12.67 9.55
N MET A 366 -24.78 -11.42 9.15
CA MET A 366 -23.55 -11.02 8.44
C MET A 366 -22.75 -10.02 9.29
N PRO A 367 -22.02 -10.49 10.33
CA PRO A 367 -21.20 -9.61 11.18
C PRO A 367 -20.17 -8.83 10.35
N LYS A 368 -19.91 -7.58 10.73
CA LYS A 368 -18.83 -6.81 10.11
C LYS A 368 -17.47 -7.33 10.54
N PHE A 369 -16.45 -7.00 9.75
CA PHE A 369 -15.06 -7.36 10.02
C PHE A 369 -14.60 -7.05 11.46
N ASN A 370 -14.98 -5.90 12.03
CA ASN A 370 -14.67 -5.54 13.43
C ASN A 370 -15.61 -6.19 14.48
N MET A 371 -16.12 -7.38 14.19
CA MET A 371 -17.06 -8.18 15.00
C MET A 371 -18.35 -7.45 15.41
N TYR A 372 -18.70 -6.36 14.73
CA TYR A 372 -19.89 -5.56 15.01
C TYR A 372 -21.16 -6.31 14.59
N GLN A 373 -22.07 -6.51 15.57
CA GLN A 373 -23.37 -7.16 15.36
C GLN A 373 -24.54 -6.26 15.80
N SER A 374 -25.52 -6.08 14.91
CA SER A 374 -26.80 -5.38 15.15
C SER A 374 -27.72 -5.46 13.93
N LEU A 375 -29.03 -5.54 14.14
CA LEU A 375 -30.02 -5.28 13.10
C LEU A 375 -30.16 -3.76 12.94
N HIS A 376 -29.92 -3.23 11.73
CA HIS A 376 -30.17 -1.84 11.39
C HIS A 376 -31.39 -1.75 10.48
N THR A 377 -32.30 -0.82 10.77
CA THR A 377 -33.43 -0.52 9.89
C THR A 377 -33.72 0.97 9.89
N THR A 378 -34.24 1.49 8.77
CA THR A 378 -34.86 2.82 8.73
C THR A 378 -36.34 2.64 8.48
N VAL A 379 -37.18 3.27 9.31
CA VAL A 379 -38.64 3.27 9.18
C VAL A 379 -39.16 4.70 9.08
N ILE A 380 -40.37 4.88 8.56
CA ILE A 380 -41.06 6.17 8.56
C ILE A 380 -41.85 6.29 9.87
N GLY A 381 -41.31 7.06 10.82
CA GLY A 381 -41.87 7.27 12.14
C GLY A 381 -43.01 8.32 12.18
N PRO A 382 -43.44 8.74 13.38
CA PRO A 382 -44.48 9.76 13.53
C PRO A 382 -44.06 11.07 12.86
N SER A 383 -45.06 11.86 12.44
CA SER A 383 -44.87 13.06 11.61
C SER A 383 -44.16 12.81 10.26
N GLY A 384 -44.09 11.56 9.79
CA GLY A 384 -43.53 11.20 8.47
C GLY A 384 -41.99 11.23 8.39
N LYS A 385 -41.29 11.36 9.53
CA LYS A 385 -39.83 11.50 9.56
C LYS A 385 -39.10 10.15 9.60
N PRO A 386 -37.94 10.03 8.93
CA PRO A 386 -37.16 8.79 8.95
C PRO A 386 -36.47 8.57 10.32
N VAL A 387 -36.70 7.41 10.92
CA VAL A 387 -36.05 6.98 12.18
C VAL A 387 -35.09 5.83 11.87
N GLU A 388 -33.83 5.96 12.28
CA GLU A 388 -32.81 4.88 12.26
C GLU A 388 -32.90 4.08 13.57
N LEU A 389 -33.27 2.80 13.52
CA LEU A 389 -33.24 1.90 14.68
C LEU A 389 -32.08 0.91 14.60
N GLN A 390 -31.42 0.70 15.74
CA GLN A 390 -30.35 -0.27 15.94
C GLN A 390 -30.74 -1.25 17.06
N ILE A 391 -31.06 -2.49 16.69
CA ILE A 391 -31.48 -3.55 17.63
C ILE A 391 -30.31 -4.53 17.81
N ARG A 392 -29.97 -4.87 19.05
CA ARG A 392 -28.90 -5.82 19.38
C ARG A 392 -28.98 -6.30 20.84
N THR A 393 -28.34 -7.41 21.18
CA THR A 393 -28.28 -7.86 22.58
C THR A 393 -27.34 -7.00 23.43
N PHE A 394 -27.44 -7.09 24.76
CA PHE A 394 -26.45 -6.49 25.66
C PHE A 394 -25.00 -6.97 25.40
N ASP A 395 -24.80 -8.24 25.02
CA ASP A 395 -23.47 -8.75 24.64
C ASP A 395 -22.96 -8.21 23.31
N MET A 396 -23.83 -8.11 22.31
CA MET A 396 -23.51 -7.45 21.05
C MET A 396 -23.21 -5.97 21.27
N HIS A 397 -23.90 -5.32 22.21
CA HIS A 397 -23.61 -3.94 22.58
C HIS A 397 -22.24 -3.80 23.25
N ARG A 398 -21.90 -4.63 24.25
CA ARG A 398 -20.56 -4.62 24.89
C ARG A 398 -19.44 -4.82 23.86
N ARG A 399 -19.56 -5.83 23.00
CA ARG A 399 -18.61 -6.11 21.91
C ARG A 399 -18.54 -4.98 20.87
N ALA A 400 -19.61 -4.23 20.65
CA ALA A 400 -19.64 -3.16 19.65
C ALA A 400 -19.18 -1.78 20.15
N GLU A 401 -19.08 -1.53 21.46
CA GLU A 401 -18.52 -0.27 22.00
C GLU A 401 -17.06 -0.42 22.42
N TYR A 402 -16.70 -1.57 23.01
CA TYR A 402 -15.36 -1.88 23.55
C TYR A 402 -14.56 -2.85 22.67
N GLY A 403 -15.18 -3.44 21.64
CA GLY A 403 -14.48 -4.27 20.67
C GLY A 403 -13.82 -5.49 21.29
N ILE A 404 -12.57 -5.70 20.86
CA ILE A 404 -11.65 -6.73 21.36
C ILE A 404 -11.54 -6.78 22.89
N ALA A 405 -11.58 -5.65 23.60
CA ALA A 405 -11.50 -5.62 25.07
C ALA A 405 -12.62 -6.42 25.75
N ALA A 406 -13.85 -6.39 25.19
CA ALA A 406 -14.99 -7.12 25.75
C ALA A 406 -14.83 -8.65 25.66
N HIS A 407 -14.00 -9.17 24.75
CA HIS A 407 -13.85 -10.61 24.54
C HIS A 407 -12.97 -11.28 25.62
N TRP A 408 -11.94 -10.58 26.11
CA TRP A 408 -11.04 -11.09 27.16
C TRP A 408 -11.80 -11.34 28.46
N LYS A 409 -12.74 -10.45 28.81
CA LYS A 409 -13.63 -10.59 29.98
C LYS A 409 -14.49 -11.86 29.93
N TYR A 410 -14.86 -12.35 28.74
CA TYR A 410 -15.59 -13.60 28.57
C TYR A 410 -14.68 -14.83 28.69
N LYS A 411 -13.45 -14.77 28.16
CA LYS A 411 -12.50 -15.89 28.20
C LYS A 411 -12.02 -16.22 29.62
N GLN A 412 -11.94 -15.25 30.54
CA GLN A 412 -11.71 -15.55 31.96
C GLN A 412 -12.88 -16.34 32.58
N GLN A 413 -14.12 -16.05 32.23
CA GLN A 413 -15.30 -16.71 32.81
C GLN A 413 -15.43 -18.17 32.35
N THR A 414 -15.04 -18.50 31.12
CA THR A 414 -15.03 -19.90 30.64
C THR A 414 -13.89 -20.73 31.21
N VAL A 415 -12.73 -20.12 31.52
CA VAL A 415 -11.59 -20.78 32.19
C VAL A 415 -11.84 -20.98 33.70
N ALA A 416 -12.53 -20.05 34.37
CA ALA A 416 -12.75 -20.07 35.82
C ALA A 416 -13.88 -21.01 36.31
N GLY A 417 -14.52 -21.77 35.42
CA GLY A 417 -15.32 -22.95 35.76
C GLY A 417 -16.84 -22.79 35.83
N THR A 418 -17.53 -23.77 35.23
CA THR A 418 -18.94 -24.17 35.44
C THR A 418 -20.01 -23.07 35.52
N SER A 419 -20.74 -22.89 34.42
CA SER A 419 -22.15 -22.47 34.46
C SER A 419 -22.93 -23.10 33.30
N LYS A 420 -23.96 -23.90 33.62
CA LYS A 420 -24.83 -24.55 32.63
C LYS A 420 -25.90 -23.58 32.14
N VAL A 421 -25.56 -22.71 31.19
CA VAL A 421 -26.58 -22.03 30.36
C VAL A 421 -26.79 -22.87 29.10
N ARG A 422 -28.01 -23.37 28.90
CA ARG A 422 -28.39 -24.03 27.64
C ARG A 422 -28.59 -22.95 26.57
N THR A 423 -27.67 -22.89 25.62
CA THR A 423 -27.89 -22.28 24.31
C THR A 423 -27.95 -23.41 23.29
N ASP A 424 -29.11 -23.64 22.69
CA ASP A 424 -29.34 -24.76 21.79
C ASP A 424 -28.75 -24.46 20.40
N VAL A 425 -27.44 -24.63 20.29
CA VAL A 425 -26.64 -24.56 19.05
C VAL A 425 -25.87 -25.88 18.92
N PRO A 426 -25.89 -26.56 17.75
CA PRO A 426 -25.24 -27.86 17.61
C PRO A 426 -23.72 -27.77 17.85
N GLN A 427 -23.25 -28.50 18.85
CA GLN A 427 -21.86 -28.47 19.30
C GLN A 427 -20.96 -29.25 18.33
N ALA A 428 -20.34 -28.55 17.38
CA ALA A 428 -19.29 -29.09 16.51
C ALA A 428 -18.10 -29.64 17.35
N ALA A 429 -17.34 -30.56 16.75
CA ALA A 429 -16.43 -31.47 17.45
C ALA A 429 -15.43 -30.81 18.41
N LYS A 430 -15.26 -31.41 19.59
CA LYS A 430 -14.26 -31.00 20.59
C LYS A 430 -12.84 -31.24 20.06
N GLY A 431 -12.05 -30.17 19.90
CA GLY A 431 -10.62 -30.30 19.58
C GLY A 431 -9.81 -29.00 19.46
N SER A 432 -10.45 -27.83 19.39
CA SER A 432 -9.88 -26.62 18.79
C SER A 432 -9.67 -25.42 19.74
N ALA A 433 -9.34 -25.65 21.02
CA ALA A 433 -9.32 -24.60 22.06
C ALA A 433 -8.37 -23.39 21.85
N GLY A 434 -7.48 -23.44 20.83
CA GLY A 434 -6.66 -22.31 20.38
C GLY A 434 -7.06 -21.69 19.03
N GLN A 435 -8.02 -22.28 18.32
CA GLN A 435 -8.27 -22.00 16.90
C GLN A 435 -9.29 -20.87 16.66
N ASP A 436 -10.26 -20.69 17.56
CA ASP A 436 -11.29 -19.65 17.43
C ASP A 436 -10.67 -18.25 17.51
N THR A 437 -9.85 -18.01 18.54
CA THR A 437 -9.02 -16.79 18.68
C THR A 437 -7.98 -16.59 17.58
N VAL A 438 -7.77 -17.60 16.73
CA VAL A 438 -6.86 -17.57 15.58
C VAL A 438 -7.59 -17.13 14.29
N ASN A 439 -8.88 -17.42 14.17
CA ASN A 439 -9.73 -16.91 13.08
C ASN A 439 -10.16 -15.45 13.35
N ASP A 440 -10.46 -15.09 14.59
CA ASP A 440 -10.81 -13.71 15.02
C ASP A 440 -9.76 -12.64 14.63
N MET A 441 -8.53 -13.06 14.32
CA MET A 441 -7.35 -12.19 14.12
C MET A 441 -6.80 -12.23 12.69
N ALA A 442 -7.63 -12.62 11.71
CA ALA A 442 -7.22 -12.77 10.30
C ALA A 442 -6.49 -11.53 9.73
N TRP A 443 -7.00 -10.31 9.98
CA TRP A 443 -6.35 -9.08 9.51
C TRP A 443 -4.98 -8.80 10.14
N LEU A 444 -4.77 -9.15 11.42
CA LEU A 444 -3.48 -8.96 12.09
C LEU A 444 -2.41 -9.86 11.46
N ARG A 445 -2.79 -11.07 11.00
CA ARG A 445 -1.94 -11.93 10.19
C ARG A 445 -1.71 -11.36 8.80
N GLN A 446 -2.76 -10.88 8.13
CA GLN A 446 -2.65 -10.22 6.83
C GLN A 446 -1.68 -9.03 6.86
N LEU A 447 -1.71 -8.20 7.91
CA LEU A 447 -0.76 -7.11 8.11
C LEU A 447 0.68 -7.58 8.39
N LEU A 448 0.88 -8.67 9.14
CA LEU A 448 2.20 -9.30 9.29
C LEU A 448 2.73 -9.86 7.97
N ASP A 449 1.88 -10.50 7.17
CA ASP A 449 2.29 -11.06 5.89
C ASP A 449 2.57 -9.93 4.87
N TRP A 450 1.84 -8.82 4.90
CA TRP A 450 2.19 -7.61 4.15
C TRP A 450 3.53 -7.00 4.57
N GLN A 451 3.90 -7.06 5.85
CA GLN A 451 5.24 -6.65 6.30
C GLN A 451 6.34 -7.56 5.71
N LYS A 452 6.10 -8.87 5.59
CA LYS A 452 7.04 -9.79 4.93
C LYS A 452 7.09 -9.58 3.41
N GLU A 453 5.99 -9.13 2.80
CA GLU A 453 5.87 -8.91 1.34
C GLU A 453 6.33 -7.52 0.89
N THR A 454 6.55 -6.55 1.79
CA THR A 454 6.82 -5.14 1.45
C THR A 454 8.09 -4.63 2.12
N GLU A 455 9.17 -4.47 1.36
CA GLU A 455 10.45 -3.99 1.91
C GLU A 455 10.38 -2.51 2.32
N ASP A 456 9.93 -1.64 1.42
CA ASP A 456 9.80 -0.18 1.66
C ASP A 456 8.73 0.14 2.74
N PRO A 457 9.08 0.92 3.78
CA PRO A 457 8.10 1.48 4.71
C PRO A 457 7.07 2.42 4.04
N GLY A 458 7.45 3.17 3.00
CA GLY A 458 6.55 4.12 2.31
C GLY A 458 5.33 3.45 1.70
N GLU A 459 5.54 2.49 0.78
CA GLU A 459 4.46 1.69 0.19
C GLU A 459 3.64 0.94 1.26
N PHE A 460 4.26 0.53 2.38
CA PHE A 460 3.55 -0.08 3.51
C PHE A 460 2.58 0.89 4.19
N LEU A 461 2.94 2.17 4.38
CA LEU A 461 1.99 3.15 4.91
C LEU A 461 0.83 3.43 3.96
N ASP A 462 1.10 3.62 2.68
CA ASP A 462 0.05 4.04 1.75
C ASP A 462 -0.89 2.89 1.37
N SER A 463 -0.40 1.65 1.34
CA SER A 463 -1.27 0.46 1.29
C SER A 463 -2.10 0.30 2.56
N LEU A 464 -1.52 0.48 3.76
CA LEU A 464 -2.25 0.47 5.02
C LEU A 464 -3.28 1.59 5.12
N ARG A 465 -2.96 2.82 4.70
CA ARG A 465 -3.90 3.96 4.63
C ARG A 465 -5.05 3.69 3.67
N PHE A 466 -4.77 3.13 2.49
CA PHE A 466 -5.81 2.76 1.53
C PHE A 466 -6.78 1.71 2.11
N ASP A 467 -6.24 0.72 2.81
CA ASP A 467 -7.02 -0.36 3.45
C ASP A 467 -7.79 0.12 4.70
N LEU A 468 -7.21 0.99 5.52
CA LEU A 468 -7.85 1.60 6.69
C LEU A 468 -8.95 2.61 6.37
N SER A 469 -8.93 3.23 5.17
CA SER A 469 -9.81 4.36 4.83
C SER A 469 -11.01 3.99 3.95
N ARG A 470 -10.99 2.84 3.26
CA ARG A 470 -12.09 2.40 2.40
C ARG A 470 -13.06 1.48 3.15
N ASN A 471 -14.32 1.51 2.71
CA ASN A 471 -15.25 0.45 3.08
C ASN A 471 -14.82 -0.86 2.40
N GLU A 472 -15.13 -1.99 3.04
CA GLU A 472 -14.95 -3.32 2.47
C GLU A 472 -16.25 -3.78 1.78
N VAL A 473 -16.12 -4.63 0.75
CA VAL A 473 -17.20 -5.44 0.15
C VAL A 473 -16.93 -6.90 0.47
N PHE A 474 -17.98 -7.62 0.88
CA PHE A 474 -17.92 -9.04 1.20
C PHE A 474 -18.47 -9.86 0.03
N VAL A 475 -17.66 -10.77 -0.49
CA VAL A 475 -18.01 -11.65 -1.61
C VAL A 475 -17.86 -13.11 -1.24
N PHE A 476 -18.72 -13.97 -1.79
CA PHE A 476 -18.75 -15.39 -1.51
C PHE A 476 -17.93 -16.19 -2.53
N THR A 477 -17.14 -17.14 -2.04
CA THR A 477 -16.61 -18.21 -2.89
C THR A 477 -17.74 -19.20 -3.25
N PRO A 478 -17.58 -20.02 -4.29
CA PRO A 478 -18.56 -21.06 -4.64
C PRO A 478 -18.69 -22.17 -3.58
N LYS A 479 -17.83 -22.17 -2.55
CA LYS A 479 -17.87 -23.07 -1.39
C LYS A 479 -18.62 -22.47 -0.19
N GLY A 480 -18.99 -21.19 -0.25
CA GLY A 480 -19.63 -20.45 0.84
C GLY A 480 -18.66 -19.70 1.76
N ASP A 481 -17.34 -19.75 1.51
CA ASP A 481 -16.38 -18.95 2.26
C ASP A 481 -16.57 -17.46 1.92
N VAL A 482 -16.43 -16.57 2.91
CA VAL A 482 -16.54 -15.11 2.70
C VAL A 482 -15.15 -14.50 2.59
N ILE A 483 -14.91 -13.71 1.54
CA ILE A 483 -13.69 -12.93 1.34
C ILE A 483 -14.03 -11.44 1.37
N ALA A 484 -13.27 -10.67 2.14
CA ALA A 484 -13.37 -9.22 2.21
C ALA A 484 -12.40 -8.57 1.22
N LEU A 485 -12.87 -7.58 0.46
CA LEU A 485 -12.11 -6.82 -0.54
C LEU A 485 -12.37 -5.31 -0.36
N PRO A 486 -11.48 -4.40 -0.82
CA PRO A 486 -11.78 -2.97 -0.80
C PRO A 486 -12.95 -2.63 -1.74
N ALA A 487 -13.82 -1.70 -1.34
CA ALA A 487 -14.99 -1.34 -2.15
C ALA A 487 -14.59 -0.80 -3.55
N GLY A 488 -15.23 -1.37 -4.58
CA GLY A 488 -14.88 -1.18 -5.98
C GLY A 488 -13.81 -2.14 -6.51
N ALA A 489 -13.39 -3.14 -5.73
CA ALA A 489 -12.57 -4.27 -6.19
C ALA A 489 -13.23 -5.02 -7.35
N THR A 490 -12.40 -5.64 -8.20
CA THR A 490 -12.86 -6.41 -9.37
C THR A 490 -12.63 -7.93 -9.18
N PRO A 491 -13.14 -8.80 -10.07
CA PRO A 491 -12.84 -10.24 -10.01
C PRO A 491 -11.34 -10.59 -10.02
N VAL A 492 -10.48 -9.72 -10.54
CA VAL A 492 -9.02 -9.88 -10.47
C VAL A 492 -8.51 -9.67 -9.04
N ASP A 493 -9.02 -8.65 -8.32
CA ASP A 493 -8.70 -8.45 -6.90
C ASP A 493 -9.12 -9.67 -6.06
N PHE A 494 -10.30 -10.25 -6.32
CA PHE A 494 -10.76 -11.49 -5.70
C PHE A 494 -9.82 -12.66 -6.00
N ALA A 495 -9.38 -12.84 -7.25
CA ALA A 495 -8.46 -13.91 -7.64
C ALA A 495 -7.12 -13.84 -6.88
N TYR A 496 -6.51 -12.65 -6.75
CA TYR A 496 -5.28 -12.44 -5.97
C TYR A 496 -5.48 -12.48 -4.45
N ALA A 497 -6.70 -12.28 -3.95
CA ALA A 497 -7.05 -12.51 -2.55
C ALA A 497 -7.14 -14.02 -2.23
N VAL A 498 -7.72 -14.83 -3.13
CA VAL A 498 -7.77 -16.30 -3.02
C VAL A 498 -6.36 -16.90 -3.08
N HIS A 499 -5.60 -16.65 -4.15
CA HIS A 499 -4.20 -17.10 -4.27
C HIS A 499 -3.44 -16.34 -5.36
N THR A 500 -2.13 -16.13 -5.18
CA THR A 500 -1.29 -15.44 -6.18
C THR A 500 -1.28 -16.16 -7.53
N GLU A 501 -1.16 -17.50 -7.55
CA GLU A 501 -1.25 -18.27 -8.80
C GLU A 501 -2.63 -18.24 -9.46
N VAL A 502 -3.71 -18.13 -8.68
CA VAL A 502 -5.08 -17.99 -9.22
C VAL A 502 -5.21 -16.62 -9.88
N GLY A 503 -4.72 -15.57 -9.23
CA GLY A 503 -4.57 -14.23 -9.82
C GLY A 503 -3.78 -14.24 -11.13
N HIS A 504 -2.55 -14.75 -11.14
CA HIS A 504 -1.70 -14.77 -12.35
C HIS A 504 -2.33 -15.53 -13.53
N ARG A 505 -3.06 -16.63 -13.27
CA ARG A 505 -3.67 -17.49 -14.29
C ARG A 505 -5.11 -17.12 -14.68
N THR A 506 -5.67 -16.05 -14.14
CA THR A 506 -7.08 -15.65 -14.38
C THR A 506 -7.33 -15.27 -15.85
N ILE A 507 -8.28 -15.93 -16.51
CA ILE A 507 -8.75 -15.58 -17.87
C ILE A 507 -10.02 -14.73 -17.80
N GLY A 508 -10.93 -15.05 -16.88
CA GLY A 508 -12.26 -14.47 -16.81
C GLY A 508 -12.98 -14.86 -15.52
N ALA A 509 -14.14 -14.25 -15.28
CA ALA A 509 -14.91 -14.48 -14.07
C ALA A 509 -16.42 -14.55 -14.35
N ARG A 510 -17.15 -15.17 -13.41
CA ARG A 510 -18.59 -15.26 -13.38
C ARG A 510 -19.07 -14.80 -12.01
N VAL A 511 -20.04 -13.87 -11.99
CA VAL A 511 -20.66 -13.32 -10.79
C VAL A 511 -22.14 -13.67 -10.80
N ASN A 512 -22.64 -14.25 -9.71
CA ASN A 512 -24.05 -14.67 -9.55
C ASN A 512 -24.58 -15.50 -10.75
N GLY A 513 -23.75 -16.43 -11.24
CA GLY A 513 -24.07 -17.28 -12.39
C GLY A 513 -23.79 -16.68 -13.79
N ARG A 514 -23.53 -15.36 -13.90
CA ARG A 514 -23.34 -14.66 -15.19
C ARG A 514 -21.87 -14.32 -15.45
N LEU A 515 -21.40 -14.53 -16.69
CA LEU A 515 -20.05 -14.08 -17.10
C LEU A 515 -19.96 -12.55 -17.07
N VAL A 516 -18.86 -12.02 -16.53
CA VAL A 516 -18.63 -10.57 -16.40
C VAL A 516 -17.21 -10.19 -16.88
N PRO A 517 -17.00 -8.95 -17.37
CA PRO A 517 -15.66 -8.43 -17.65
C PRO A 517 -14.79 -8.37 -16.39
N LEU A 518 -13.48 -8.58 -16.52
CA LEU A 518 -12.51 -8.51 -15.41
C LEU A 518 -12.39 -7.12 -14.76
N GLU A 519 -12.87 -6.07 -15.43
CA GLU A 519 -12.94 -4.69 -14.92
C GLU A 519 -14.20 -4.40 -14.07
N SER A 520 -15.22 -5.27 -14.12
CA SER A 520 -16.48 -5.05 -13.38
C SER A 520 -16.24 -4.96 -11.87
N THR A 521 -16.96 -4.06 -11.20
CA THR A 521 -16.89 -3.94 -9.72
C THR A 521 -17.75 -4.99 -9.05
N LEU A 522 -17.26 -5.55 -7.95
CA LEU A 522 -17.97 -6.50 -7.10
C LEU A 522 -18.78 -5.79 -6.01
N ASP A 523 -20.01 -6.26 -5.78
CA ASP A 523 -20.92 -5.75 -4.75
C ASP A 523 -21.01 -6.67 -3.53
N ASN A 524 -21.64 -6.17 -2.46
CA ASN A 524 -21.81 -6.94 -1.22
C ASN A 524 -22.81 -8.09 -1.40
N GLY A 525 -22.34 -9.32 -1.23
CA GLY A 525 -23.13 -10.55 -1.33
C GLY A 525 -22.98 -11.29 -2.66
N ASP A 526 -22.16 -10.79 -3.58
CA ASP A 526 -21.88 -11.46 -4.85
C ASP A 526 -21.16 -12.80 -4.66
N LEU A 527 -21.63 -13.84 -5.34
CA LEU A 527 -20.92 -15.13 -5.47
C LEU A 527 -20.03 -15.09 -6.71
N VAL A 528 -18.72 -15.29 -6.51
CA VAL A 528 -17.69 -15.08 -7.54
C VAL A 528 -16.97 -16.38 -7.89
N GLU A 529 -17.06 -16.77 -9.15
CA GLU A 529 -16.30 -17.86 -9.77
C GLU A 529 -15.20 -17.28 -10.67
N VAL A 530 -13.98 -17.83 -10.59
CA VAL A 530 -12.82 -17.41 -11.40
C VAL A 530 -12.36 -18.57 -12.27
N PHE A 531 -12.13 -18.31 -13.56
CA PHE A 531 -11.60 -19.29 -14.51
C PHE A 531 -10.10 -19.10 -14.69
N THR A 532 -9.33 -20.14 -14.33
CA THR A 532 -7.86 -20.14 -14.44
C THR A 532 -7.37 -20.98 -15.61
N SER A 533 -6.42 -20.45 -16.38
CA SER A 533 -5.70 -21.21 -17.41
C SER A 533 -4.66 -22.18 -16.81
N LYS A 534 -4.18 -23.12 -17.63
CA LYS A 534 -2.96 -23.90 -17.40
C LYS A 534 -1.94 -23.76 -18.54
N ALA A 535 -2.20 -22.92 -19.55
CA ALA A 535 -1.26 -22.66 -20.63
C ALA A 535 0.00 -21.93 -20.12
N GLU A 536 1.17 -22.26 -20.68
CA GLU A 536 2.46 -21.74 -20.19
C GLU A 536 2.61 -20.22 -20.40
N GLY A 537 2.00 -19.67 -21.45
CA GLY A 537 1.91 -18.22 -21.71
C GLY A 537 0.75 -17.50 -21.01
N ALA A 538 0.10 -18.08 -20.01
CA ALA A 538 -1.02 -17.45 -19.31
C ALA A 538 -0.54 -16.64 -18.08
N GLY A 539 -0.44 -15.32 -18.26
CA GLY A 539 -0.10 -14.34 -17.23
C GLY A 539 -1.05 -13.13 -17.21
N PRO A 540 -0.89 -12.21 -16.23
CA PRO A 540 -1.66 -10.97 -16.14
C PRO A 540 -1.31 -10.01 -17.30
N SER A 541 -2.27 -9.20 -17.78
CA SER A 541 -1.97 -8.12 -18.73
C SER A 541 -1.53 -6.85 -18.02
N ARG A 542 -0.84 -5.95 -18.74
CA ARG A 542 -0.40 -4.65 -18.19
C ARG A 542 -1.58 -3.73 -17.88
N ASP A 543 -2.69 -3.90 -18.58
CA ASP A 543 -3.93 -3.11 -18.45
C ASP A 543 -4.62 -3.36 -17.09
N TRP A 544 -4.41 -4.53 -16.49
CA TRP A 544 -4.92 -4.85 -15.15
C TRP A 544 -4.43 -3.82 -14.12
N LEU A 545 -3.23 -3.27 -14.26
CA LEU A 545 -2.70 -2.22 -13.38
C LEU A 545 -3.50 -0.91 -13.42
N GLY A 546 -4.35 -0.69 -14.43
CA GLY A 546 -5.25 0.46 -14.53
C GLY A 546 -6.57 0.26 -13.77
N PHE A 547 -7.20 -0.92 -13.86
CA PHE A 547 -8.50 -1.18 -13.24
C PHE A 547 -8.44 -1.82 -11.85
N VAL A 548 -7.44 -2.64 -11.54
CA VAL A 548 -7.26 -3.32 -10.24
C VAL A 548 -7.21 -2.32 -9.07
N LYS A 549 -7.98 -2.56 -8.00
CA LYS A 549 -8.09 -1.60 -6.88
C LYS A 549 -7.32 -2.01 -5.63
N SER A 550 -7.06 -3.28 -5.38
CA SER A 550 -6.29 -3.68 -4.18
C SER A 550 -4.79 -3.40 -4.36
N PRO A 551 -4.11 -2.84 -3.34
CA PRO A 551 -2.66 -2.70 -3.35
C PRO A 551 -1.95 -4.05 -3.52
N ARG A 552 -2.49 -5.12 -2.91
CA ARG A 552 -1.97 -6.49 -3.00
C ARG A 552 -1.92 -7.00 -4.43
N ALA A 553 -3.05 -7.01 -5.16
CA ALA A 553 -3.07 -7.48 -6.55
C ALA A 553 -2.14 -6.63 -7.43
N ARG A 554 -2.20 -5.29 -7.30
CA ARG A 554 -1.35 -4.37 -8.06
C ARG A 554 0.15 -4.62 -7.83
N ASN A 555 0.57 -4.85 -6.58
CA ASN A 555 1.96 -5.13 -6.26
C ASN A 555 2.40 -6.54 -6.68
N LYS A 556 1.53 -7.56 -6.62
CA LYS A 556 1.82 -8.89 -7.18
C LYS A 556 1.97 -8.86 -8.70
N ILE A 557 1.09 -8.16 -9.42
CA ILE A 557 1.19 -7.97 -10.89
C ILE A 557 2.49 -7.23 -11.26
N ARG A 558 2.85 -6.15 -10.54
CA ARG A 558 4.14 -5.46 -10.72
C ARG A 558 5.34 -6.38 -10.48
N GLY A 559 5.31 -7.17 -9.40
CA GLY A 559 6.36 -8.14 -9.07
C GLY A 559 6.50 -9.24 -10.13
N TRP A 560 5.38 -9.69 -10.70
CA TRP A 560 5.36 -10.66 -11.81
C TRP A 560 6.08 -10.10 -13.05
N PHE A 561 5.68 -8.92 -13.53
CA PHE A 561 6.36 -8.25 -14.66
C PHE A 561 7.83 -7.89 -14.36
N SER A 562 8.17 -7.59 -13.11
CA SER A 562 9.55 -7.33 -12.71
C SER A 562 10.41 -8.59 -12.67
N LYS A 563 9.81 -9.76 -12.40
CA LYS A 563 10.52 -11.04 -12.47
C LYS A 563 10.66 -11.50 -13.92
N GLU A 564 9.57 -11.47 -14.70
CA GLU A 564 9.58 -11.79 -16.14
C GLU A 564 10.66 -10.99 -16.88
N ARG A 565 10.68 -9.66 -16.71
CA ARG A 565 11.73 -8.80 -17.29
C ARG A 565 13.13 -9.14 -16.78
N ARG A 566 13.29 -9.53 -15.50
CA ARG A 566 14.60 -9.90 -14.95
C ARG A 566 15.09 -11.21 -15.58
N ASP A 567 14.21 -12.18 -15.77
CA ASP A 567 14.54 -13.45 -16.41
C ASP A 567 14.85 -13.25 -17.92
N GLU A 568 14.08 -12.42 -18.63
CA GLU A 568 14.40 -11.96 -20.00
C GLU A 568 15.75 -11.23 -20.08
N ALA A 569 16.02 -10.31 -19.16
CA ALA A 569 17.27 -9.55 -19.10
C ALA A 569 18.47 -10.44 -18.76
N ILE A 570 18.29 -11.49 -17.94
CA ILE A 570 19.32 -12.49 -17.68
C ILE A 570 19.69 -13.23 -18.97
N GLU A 571 18.70 -13.70 -19.75
CA GLU A 571 18.98 -14.35 -21.03
C GLU A 571 19.61 -13.38 -22.05
N HIS A 572 19.07 -12.17 -22.19
CA HIS A 572 19.64 -11.16 -23.08
C HIS A 572 21.08 -10.76 -22.69
N GLY A 573 21.37 -10.68 -21.39
CA GLY A 573 22.70 -10.39 -20.84
C GLY A 573 23.70 -11.53 -21.00
N LYS A 574 23.29 -12.78 -20.77
CA LYS A 574 24.08 -13.99 -21.10
C LYS A 574 24.47 -13.97 -22.58
N ASP A 575 23.50 -13.73 -23.45
CA ASP A 575 23.68 -13.75 -24.90
C ASP A 575 24.53 -12.55 -25.39
N ALA A 576 24.43 -11.40 -24.72
CA ALA A 576 25.31 -10.25 -24.93
C ALA A 576 26.77 -10.53 -24.53
N ILE A 577 27.03 -11.15 -23.36
CA ILE A 577 28.37 -11.63 -22.98
C ILE A 577 28.87 -12.68 -23.98
N ALA A 578 28.04 -13.66 -24.34
CA ALA A 578 28.43 -14.71 -25.26
C ALA A 578 28.77 -14.16 -26.66
N ARG A 579 28.11 -13.08 -27.11
CA ARG A 579 28.48 -12.33 -28.32
C ARG A 579 29.80 -11.56 -28.15
N ALA A 580 30.01 -10.91 -27.00
CA ALA A 580 31.24 -10.15 -26.72
C ALA A 580 32.49 -11.06 -26.64
N MET A 581 32.43 -12.17 -25.91
CA MET A 581 33.52 -13.16 -25.82
C MET A 581 33.90 -13.73 -27.20
N ARG A 582 32.89 -14.11 -28.01
CA ARG A 582 33.09 -14.58 -29.39
C ARG A 582 33.79 -13.55 -30.28
N LYS A 583 33.68 -12.25 -29.98
CA LYS A 583 34.32 -11.16 -30.74
C LYS A 583 35.80 -10.95 -30.38
N GLN A 584 36.28 -11.54 -29.29
CA GLN A 584 37.68 -11.49 -28.84
C GLN A 584 38.39 -12.86 -28.90
N ASN A 585 37.86 -13.83 -29.67
CA ASN A 585 38.43 -15.18 -29.85
C ASN A 585 38.66 -16.01 -28.56
N LEU A 586 38.12 -15.59 -27.41
CA LEU A 586 38.38 -16.24 -26.12
C LEU A 586 37.80 -17.66 -26.05
N PRO A 587 38.50 -18.65 -25.43
CA PRO A 587 38.02 -20.01 -25.27
C PRO A 587 36.80 -20.10 -24.33
N ILE A 588 35.59 -20.09 -24.92
CA ILE A 588 34.30 -20.11 -24.22
C ILE A 588 34.24 -21.20 -23.12
N GLN A 589 34.84 -22.37 -23.34
CA GLN A 589 34.80 -23.50 -22.41
C GLN A 589 35.70 -23.36 -21.16
N ARG A 590 36.76 -22.53 -21.20
CA ARG A 590 37.72 -22.40 -20.08
C ARG A 590 37.43 -21.20 -19.16
N ILE A 591 36.51 -20.32 -19.58
CA ILE A 591 36.14 -19.07 -18.87
C ILE A 591 34.71 -19.13 -18.29
N LEU A 592 33.83 -20.00 -18.80
CA LEU A 592 32.49 -20.22 -18.24
C LEU A 592 32.47 -21.11 -16.97
N THR A 593 33.64 -21.47 -16.44
CA THR A 593 33.82 -21.90 -15.06
C THR A 593 33.40 -20.76 -14.13
N GLY A 594 32.28 -20.98 -13.42
CA GLY A 594 31.52 -19.91 -12.77
C GLY A 594 32.30 -19.04 -11.79
N ASP A 595 33.31 -19.60 -11.13
CA ASP A 595 34.09 -18.96 -10.07
C ASP A 595 34.75 -17.63 -10.52
N SER A 596 35.20 -17.55 -11.77
CA SER A 596 35.77 -16.32 -12.35
C SER A 596 34.73 -15.20 -12.50
N LEU A 597 33.52 -15.55 -12.95
CA LEU A 597 32.39 -14.64 -13.12
C LEU A 597 31.72 -14.28 -11.78
N VAL A 598 31.74 -15.17 -10.79
CA VAL A 598 31.34 -14.87 -9.40
C VAL A 598 32.29 -13.85 -8.79
N THR A 599 33.60 -14.04 -8.94
CA THR A 599 34.62 -13.13 -8.41
C THR A 599 34.47 -11.74 -9.04
N LEU A 600 34.35 -11.66 -10.36
CA LEU A 600 34.15 -10.39 -11.08
C LEU A 600 32.80 -9.72 -10.73
N ALA A 601 31.73 -10.50 -10.49
CA ALA A 601 30.46 -9.94 -10.02
C ALA A 601 30.62 -9.25 -8.65
N HIS A 602 31.31 -9.89 -7.70
CA HIS A 602 31.58 -9.31 -6.39
C HIS A 602 32.50 -8.09 -6.44
N GLU A 603 33.55 -8.08 -7.28
CA GLU A 603 34.38 -6.88 -7.52
C GLU A 603 33.55 -5.71 -8.07
N MET A 604 32.62 -6.00 -8.98
CA MET A 604 31.68 -5.01 -9.52
C MET A 604 30.51 -4.70 -8.58
N ARG A 605 30.54 -5.21 -7.34
CA ARG A 605 29.54 -5.04 -6.26
C ARG A 605 28.14 -5.59 -6.57
N TYR A 606 28.04 -6.53 -7.51
CA TYR A 606 26.83 -7.32 -7.71
C TYR A 606 26.82 -8.52 -6.74
N PRO A 607 25.66 -8.87 -6.15
CA PRO A 607 25.59 -9.94 -5.15
C PRO A 607 25.65 -11.35 -5.76
N ASP A 608 25.34 -11.50 -7.05
CA ASP A 608 25.28 -12.78 -7.76
C ASP A 608 25.45 -12.61 -9.28
N ILE A 609 25.81 -13.70 -9.98
CA ILE A 609 26.04 -13.67 -11.44
C ILE A 609 24.76 -13.32 -12.21
N SER A 610 23.57 -13.71 -11.73
CA SER A 610 22.30 -13.40 -12.40
C SER A 610 21.95 -11.92 -12.27
N SER A 611 22.30 -11.24 -11.18
CA SER A 611 22.25 -9.78 -11.09
C SER A 611 23.22 -9.10 -12.07
N LEU A 612 24.42 -9.66 -12.28
CA LEU A 612 25.36 -9.14 -13.29
C LEU A 612 24.80 -9.35 -14.72
N TYR A 613 24.25 -10.51 -15.04
CA TYR A 613 23.60 -10.74 -16.34
C TYR A 613 22.39 -9.81 -16.55
N ALA A 614 21.52 -9.64 -15.55
CA ALA A 614 20.39 -8.71 -15.62
C ALA A 614 20.85 -7.26 -15.90
N ALA A 615 21.86 -6.77 -15.17
CA ALA A 615 22.42 -5.44 -15.37
C ALA A 615 23.00 -5.22 -16.78
N ILE A 616 23.50 -6.28 -17.42
CA ILE A 616 24.00 -6.23 -18.80
C ILE A 616 22.83 -6.30 -19.82
N GLY A 617 21.82 -7.12 -19.56
CA GLY A 617 20.63 -7.23 -20.41
C GLY A 617 19.78 -5.95 -20.44
N GLU A 618 19.70 -5.24 -19.30
CA GLU A 618 19.08 -3.92 -19.17
C GLU A 618 19.95 -2.76 -19.67
N GLY A 619 21.23 -3.01 -19.99
CA GLY A 619 22.16 -2.00 -20.50
C GLY A 619 22.82 -1.11 -19.44
N HIS A 620 22.63 -1.37 -18.15
CA HIS A 620 23.35 -0.69 -17.05
C HIS A 620 24.87 -0.92 -17.12
N VAL A 621 25.31 -2.06 -17.67
CA VAL A 621 26.73 -2.39 -17.86
C VAL A 621 26.97 -2.91 -19.28
N ALA A 622 27.95 -2.33 -19.99
CA ALA A 622 28.31 -2.77 -21.33
C ALA A 622 29.05 -4.12 -21.30
N ALA A 623 28.51 -5.14 -21.99
CA ALA A 623 29.07 -6.50 -22.02
C ALA A 623 30.57 -6.55 -22.39
N GLN A 624 31.03 -5.68 -23.31
CA GLN A 624 32.45 -5.61 -23.69
C GLN A 624 33.36 -5.20 -22.52
N GLY A 625 32.92 -4.28 -21.65
CA GLY A 625 33.71 -3.85 -20.49
C GLY A 625 33.85 -4.93 -19.42
N VAL A 626 32.84 -5.80 -19.29
CA VAL A 626 32.88 -6.97 -18.40
C VAL A 626 33.85 -8.01 -18.95
N VAL A 627 33.80 -8.32 -20.25
CA VAL A 627 34.75 -9.25 -20.88
C VAL A 627 36.18 -8.71 -20.81
N GLN A 628 36.42 -7.42 -21.04
CA GLN A 628 37.75 -6.82 -20.94
C GLN A 628 38.33 -6.91 -19.52
N LYS A 629 37.53 -6.67 -18.48
CA LYS A 629 37.93 -6.89 -17.09
C LYS A 629 38.21 -8.36 -16.79
N LEU A 630 37.42 -9.28 -17.34
CA LEU A 630 37.61 -10.72 -17.16
C LEU A 630 38.93 -11.21 -17.77
N VAL A 631 39.34 -10.67 -18.93
CA VAL A 631 40.67 -10.93 -19.51
C VAL A 631 41.79 -10.38 -18.63
N GLN A 632 41.63 -9.18 -18.05
CA GLN A 632 42.61 -8.62 -17.11
C GLN A 632 42.73 -9.46 -15.83
N ALA A 633 41.61 -9.91 -15.26
CA ALA A 633 41.57 -10.76 -14.06
C ALA A 633 42.15 -12.17 -14.30
N LEU A 634 42.15 -12.66 -15.54
CA LEU A 634 42.73 -13.94 -15.95
C LEU A 634 44.21 -13.87 -16.36
N GLY A 635 44.89 -12.74 -16.13
CA GLY A 635 46.35 -12.61 -16.32
C GLY A 635 46.79 -11.83 -17.56
N GLY A 636 45.87 -11.23 -18.32
CA GLY A 636 46.20 -10.46 -19.52
C GLY A 636 46.51 -11.31 -20.75
N GLU A 637 46.98 -10.66 -21.82
CA GLU A 637 47.18 -11.32 -23.13
C GLU A 637 48.42 -12.24 -23.16
N ASP A 638 49.39 -12.03 -22.26
CA ASP A 638 50.62 -12.83 -22.19
C ASP A 638 50.36 -14.23 -21.58
N ALA A 639 49.64 -14.30 -20.44
CA ALA A 639 49.28 -15.55 -19.77
C ALA A 639 48.34 -16.45 -20.60
N ALA A 640 47.76 -15.92 -21.68
CA ALA A 640 46.94 -16.67 -22.62
C ALA A 640 47.74 -17.33 -23.77
N ASN A 641 49.01 -16.95 -23.99
CA ASN A 641 49.83 -17.43 -25.10
C ASN A 641 50.76 -18.60 -24.73
N GLU A 642 51.29 -18.65 -23.51
CA GLU A 642 52.27 -19.69 -23.11
C GLU A 642 51.68 -21.11 -23.07
N ASP A 643 50.36 -21.22 -22.91
CA ASP A 643 49.62 -22.50 -22.80
C ASP A 643 49.22 -23.10 -24.17
N ILE A 644 49.61 -22.49 -25.29
CA ILE A 644 49.09 -22.81 -26.65
C ILE A 644 49.95 -23.84 -27.41
N GLU A 645 51.26 -23.96 -27.15
CA GLU A 645 52.16 -24.70 -28.05
C GLU A 645 52.19 -26.23 -27.87
N GLU A 646 51.80 -26.78 -26.71
CA GLU A 646 52.06 -28.20 -26.38
C GLU A 646 50.89 -29.19 -26.58
N SER A 647 49.73 -28.77 -27.11
CA SER A 647 48.53 -29.63 -27.17
C SER A 647 47.86 -29.77 -28.56
N ILE A 648 48.59 -30.32 -29.55
CA ILE A 648 48.02 -30.70 -30.86
C ILE A 648 48.33 -32.17 -31.22
N PRO A 649 47.35 -33.07 -31.05
CA PRO A 649 47.12 -34.17 -32.02
C PRO A 649 45.85 -33.99 -32.87
N PRO A 650 45.68 -34.72 -34.01
CA PRO A 650 44.90 -34.20 -35.14
C PRO A 650 43.40 -34.51 -35.18
N ALA A 651 42.63 -33.44 -35.41
CA ALA A 651 41.44 -33.29 -36.25
C ALA A 651 40.52 -34.51 -36.58
N ARG A 652 39.22 -34.35 -36.28
CA ARG A 652 38.12 -34.89 -37.12
C ARG A 652 37.02 -33.86 -37.40
N GLY A 653 37.01 -33.38 -38.64
CA GLY A 653 35.82 -32.94 -39.40
C GLY A 653 34.89 -31.89 -38.77
N ARG A 654 35.15 -30.60 -39.02
CA ARG A 654 34.08 -29.58 -39.12
C ARG A 654 33.98 -29.05 -40.55
N SER A 655 32.76 -28.77 -40.99
CA SER A 655 32.43 -28.52 -42.39
C SER A 655 33.11 -27.26 -42.95
N LYS A 656 33.58 -27.34 -44.20
CA LYS A 656 34.12 -26.20 -44.94
C LYS A 656 33.03 -25.13 -45.12
N ARG A 657 33.20 -23.95 -44.51
CA ARG A 657 32.72 -22.72 -45.18
C ARG A 657 33.54 -22.56 -46.45
N ARG A 658 32.89 -22.24 -47.57
CA ARG A 658 33.52 -22.17 -48.89
C ARG A 658 34.57 -21.05 -48.93
N GLY A 659 35.85 -21.43 -48.87
CA GLY A 659 36.89 -20.70 -49.59
C GLY A 659 36.68 -20.88 -51.10
N ASN A 660 37.17 -19.93 -51.90
CA ASN A 660 36.86 -19.77 -53.33
C ASN A 660 35.34 -19.67 -53.60
N ALA A 661 34.77 -18.51 -53.30
CA ALA A 661 33.85 -17.92 -54.24
C ALA A 661 34.70 -17.34 -55.38
N ASP A 662 34.61 -17.94 -56.57
CA ASP A 662 35.18 -17.39 -57.79
C ASP A 662 34.60 -15.98 -58.04
N PRO A 663 35.44 -14.93 -58.24
CA PRO A 663 34.96 -13.59 -58.54
C PRO A 663 34.28 -13.46 -59.91
N GLY A 664 34.33 -14.50 -60.76
CA GLY A 664 33.67 -14.54 -62.06
C GLY A 664 34.36 -13.67 -63.11
N VAL A 665 35.68 -13.50 -62.99
CA VAL A 665 36.50 -12.65 -63.88
C VAL A 665 37.78 -13.39 -64.26
N VAL A 666 38.03 -13.51 -65.56
CA VAL A 666 39.22 -14.15 -66.13
C VAL A 666 40.13 -13.07 -66.73
N VAL A 667 41.44 -13.24 -66.54
CA VAL A 667 42.48 -12.39 -67.15
C VAL A 667 42.85 -12.97 -68.51
N LYS A 668 42.95 -12.14 -69.56
CA LYS A 668 43.32 -12.66 -70.90
C LYS A 668 44.72 -13.29 -70.88
N GLY A 669 44.77 -14.58 -71.20
CA GLY A 669 46.02 -15.33 -71.41
C GLY A 669 46.69 -15.92 -70.16
N VAL A 670 46.11 -15.81 -68.97
CA VAL A 670 46.68 -16.41 -67.73
C VAL A 670 45.58 -16.99 -66.84
N GLU A 671 45.71 -18.27 -66.49
CA GLU A 671 44.81 -18.97 -65.55
C GLU A 671 45.30 -18.85 -64.09
N ASP A 672 44.39 -19.07 -63.13
CA ASP A 672 44.63 -19.09 -61.66
C ASP A 672 45.33 -17.84 -61.05
N VAL A 673 45.13 -16.68 -61.65
CA VAL A 673 45.55 -15.39 -61.08
C VAL A 673 44.60 -14.96 -59.96
N TRP A 674 45.13 -14.48 -58.82
CA TRP A 674 44.31 -13.93 -57.75
C TRP A 674 43.64 -12.61 -58.17
N VAL A 675 42.32 -12.63 -58.36
CA VAL A 675 41.51 -11.48 -58.81
C VAL A 675 40.62 -10.94 -57.68
N LYS A 676 40.43 -9.62 -57.59
CA LYS A 676 39.66 -8.94 -56.54
C LYS A 676 38.89 -7.75 -57.10
N LEU A 677 37.58 -7.68 -56.85
CA LEU A 677 36.73 -6.57 -57.30
C LEU A 677 37.00 -5.29 -56.49
N ALA A 678 37.11 -4.14 -57.16
CA ALA A 678 37.46 -2.87 -56.53
C ALA A 678 36.27 -2.20 -55.79
N ARG A 679 36.47 -1.91 -54.50
CA ARG A 679 35.46 -1.27 -53.63
C ARG A 679 35.11 0.19 -54.02
N CYS A 680 35.91 0.84 -54.86
CA CYS A 680 35.69 2.24 -55.28
C CYS A 680 34.68 2.41 -56.41
N CYS A 681 34.33 1.35 -57.14
CA CYS A 681 33.33 1.38 -58.20
C CYS A 681 32.34 0.21 -58.15
N THR A 682 32.63 -0.84 -57.36
CA THR A 682 31.76 -2.02 -57.18
C THR A 682 31.22 -2.57 -58.51
N PRO A 683 32.11 -3.08 -59.38
CA PRO A 683 31.72 -3.60 -60.69
C PRO A 683 30.88 -4.87 -60.54
N VAL A 684 29.88 -5.02 -61.39
CA VAL A 684 28.90 -6.14 -61.41
C VAL A 684 28.82 -6.67 -62.86
N PRO A 685 28.60 -7.97 -63.11
CA PRO A 685 28.65 -8.51 -64.47
C PRO A 685 27.68 -7.79 -65.43
N GLY A 686 28.22 -7.39 -66.59
CA GLY A 686 27.57 -6.49 -67.54
C GLY A 686 28.13 -5.06 -67.53
N ASP A 687 28.78 -4.63 -66.45
CA ASP A 687 29.62 -3.43 -66.45
C ASP A 687 30.91 -3.68 -67.28
N PRO A 688 31.41 -2.71 -68.08
CA PRO A 688 32.72 -2.83 -68.72
C PRO A 688 33.85 -2.71 -67.69
N ILE A 689 34.80 -3.64 -67.69
CA ILE A 689 35.84 -3.78 -66.65
C ILE A 689 37.27 -3.74 -67.19
N ILE A 690 38.21 -3.37 -66.32
CA ILE A 690 39.65 -3.35 -66.58
C ILE A 690 40.43 -3.76 -65.31
N GLY A 691 41.54 -4.48 -65.47
CA GLY A 691 42.36 -4.99 -64.37
C GLY A 691 43.59 -4.12 -64.11
N PHE A 692 44.00 -4.02 -62.84
CA PHE A 692 45.23 -3.36 -62.43
C PHE A 692 46.03 -4.22 -61.42
N VAL A 693 47.31 -4.50 -61.71
CA VAL A 693 48.17 -5.30 -60.83
C VAL A 693 48.53 -4.52 -59.58
N THR A 694 48.13 -4.99 -58.39
CA THR A 694 48.52 -4.40 -57.11
C THR A 694 49.82 -5.01 -56.57
N ARG A 695 50.62 -4.24 -55.81
CA ARG A 695 51.94 -4.68 -55.29
C ARG A 695 51.90 -5.78 -54.21
N GLY A 696 50.74 -6.38 -53.93
CA GLY A 696 50.59 -7.39 -52.86
C GLY A 696 49.16 -7.87 -52.60
N SER A 697 48.26 -7.81 -53.58
CA SER A 697 46.86 -8.28 -53.43
C SER A 697 46.25 -8.77 -54.76
N GLY A 698 47.09 -9.19 -55.70
CA GLY A 698 46.67 -9.65 -57.03
C GLY A 698 46.14 -8.54 -57.93
N VAL A 699 45.26 -8.90 -58.88
CA VAL A 699 44.65 -7.98 -59.84
C VAL A 699 43.40 -7.34 -59.23
N SER A 700 43.38 -6.00 -59.14
CA SER A 700 42.20 -5.21 -58.77
C SER A 700 41.36 -4.94 -60.01
N VAL A 701 40.09 -5.34 -60.02
CA VAL A 701 39.17 -5.13 -61.15
C VAL A 701 38.37 -3.87 -60.93
N HIS A 702 38.55 -2.90 -61.82
CA HIS A 702 37.85 -1.62 -61.83
C HIS A 702 36.83 -1.59 -62.99
N ARG A 703 35.85 -0.69 -62.90
CA ARG A 703 34.98 -0.36 -64.04
C ARG A 703 35.71 0.63 -64.95
N ALA A 704 35.54 0.52 -66.27
CA ALA A 704 36.33 1.28 -67.26
C ALA A 704 36.16 2.82 -67.16
N ASP A 705 35.05 3.29 -66.59
CA ASP A 705 34.70 4.70 -66.33
C ASP A 705 34.99 5.15 -64.88
N CYS A 706 35.69 4.34 -64.09
CA CYS A 706 35.98 4.66 -62.69
C CYS A 706 37.03 5.78 -62.60
N VAL A 707 36.73 6.84 -61.85
CA VAL A 707 37.62 8.01 -61.63
C VAL A 707 39.06 7.64 -61.23
N ASN A 708 39.25 6.50 -60.55
CA ASN A 708 40.60 6.05 -60.18
C ASN A 708 41.39 5.52 -61.40
N VAL A 709 40.74 4.98 -62.43
CA VAL A 709 41.39 4.41 -63.63
C VAL A 709 42.19 5.46 -64.40
N ASP A 710 41.75 6.71 -64.44
CA ASP A 710 42.53 7.82 -65.03
C ASP A 710 43.91 7.96 -64.37
N SER A 711 43.98 7.82 -63.05
CA SER A 711 45.24 7.86 -62.30
C SER A 711 46.08 6.58 -62.41
N LEU A 712 45.42 5.41 -62.54
CA LEU A 712 46.09 4.11 -62.71
C LEU A 712 46.67 3.94 -64.13
N SER A 713 46.04 4.55 -65.13
CA SER A 713 46.47 4.53 -66.53
C SER A 713 47.79 5.27 -66.78
N GLN A 714 48.31 6.00 -65.78
CA GLN A 714 49.68 6.53 -65.79
C GLN A 714 50.75 5.43 -65.64
N GLN A 715 50.35 4.20 -65.31
CA GLN A 715 51.20 3.01 -65.22
C GLN A 715 50.65 1.91 -66.14
N PRO A 716 50.71 2.10 -67.48
CA PRO A 716 50.14 1.19 -68.46
C PRO A 716 50.75 -0.22 -68.37
N GLU A 717 51.99 -0.35 -67.90
CA GLU A 717 52.68 -1.63 -67.66
C GLU A 717 52.06 -2.48 -66.53
N ARG A 718 51.05 -1.95 -65.82
CA ARG A 718 50.30 -2.63 -64.76
C ARG A 718 48.81 -2.77 -65.06
N MET A 719 48.35 -2.33 -66.23
CA MET A 719 46.96 -2.47 -66.70
C MET A 719 46.81 -3.78 -67.48
N LEU A 720 45.70 -4.51 -67.29
CA LEU A 720 45.38 -5.74 -68.01
C LEU A 720 43.92 -5.76 -68.48
N GLU A 721 43.70 -6.38 -69.64
CA GLU A 721 42.36 -6.76 -70.09
C GLU A 721 41.83 -7.95 -69.27
N VAL A 722 40.60 -7.82 -68.81
CA VAL A 722 39.88 -8.80 -67.99
C VAL A 722 38.43 -8.90 -68.46
N GLU A 723 37.86 -10.09 -68.48
CA GLU A 723 36.51 -10.35 -68.97
C GLU A 723 35.68 -11.13 -67.94
N TRP A 724 34.37 -10.90 -67.93
CA TRP A 724 33.45 -11.60 -67.03
C TRP A 724 33.24 -13.04 -67.49
N ALA A 725 33.56 -14.00 -66.62
CA ALA A 725 33.27 -15.42 -66.76
C ALA A 725 32.20 -15.80 -65.71
N PRO A 726 30.90 -15.66 -66.00
CA PRO A 726 29.84 -15.78 -65.00
C PRO A 726 29.61 -17.25 -64.57
N THR A 727 30.30 -17.69 -63.52
CA THR A 727 30.01 -18.96 -62.85
C THR A 727 28.75 -18.84 -61.98
N GLN A 728 27.89 -19.86 -62.00
CA GLN A 728 26.57 -19.86 -61.34
C GLN A 728 26.59 -19.71 -59.81
N SER A 729 27.78 -19.77 -59.18
CA SER A 729 28.00 -19.63 -57.75
C SER A 729 28.55 -18.27 -57.31
N SER A 730 28.78 -17.35 -58.25
CA SER A 730 29.25 -15.99 -57.95
C SER A 730 28.11 -15.13 -57.37
N VAL A 731 28.42 -14.27 -56.40
CA VAL A 731 27.44 -13.42 -55.69
C VAL A 731 28.04 -12.02 -55.52
N PHE A 732 27.28 -11.01 -55.94
CA PHE A 732 27.74 -9.64 -56.07
C PHE A 732 27.01 -8.70 -55.09
N LEU A 733 27.72 -7.70 -54.59
CA LEU A 733 27.18 -6.66 -53.72
C LEU A 733 26.62 -5.51 -54.55
N VAL A 734 25.34 -5.22 -54.39
CA VAL A 734 24.65 -4.13 -55.09
C VAL A 734 24.09 -3.15 -54.06
N ALA A 735 24.29 -1.85 -54.31
CA ALA A 735 23.63 -0.78 -53.58
C ALA A 735 22.63 -0.06 -54.49
N ILE A 736 21.41 0.17 -54.01
CA ILE A 736 20.39 1.00 -54.67
C ILE A 736 20.03 2.19 -53.80
N GLN A 737 19.60 3.28 -54.43
CA GLN A 737 18.97 4.42 -53.79
C GLN A 737 17.52 4.48 -54.28
N VAL A 738 16.60 4.50 -53.31
CA VAL A 738 15.17 4.65 -53.47
C VAL A 738 14.85 6.08 -53.05
N GLU A 739 14.11 6.78 -53.90
CA GLU A 739 13.82 8.20 -53.77
C GLU A 739 12.31 8.41 -53.86
N ALA A 740 11.73 8.94 -52.78
CA ALA A 740 10.30 8.85 -52.51
C ALA A 740 9.75 10.07 -51.74
N LEU A 741 8.43 10.25 -51.77
CA LEU A 741 7.73 11.18 -50.89
C LEU A 741 7.40 10.49 -49.56
N ASP A 742 7.80 11.10 -48.45
CA ASP A 742 7.64 10.55 -47.11
C ASP A 742 6.16 10.42 -46.71
N ARG A 743 5.77 9.21 -46.35
CA ARG A 743 4.40 8.84 -45.95
C ARG A 743 4.44 7.72 -44.92
N SER A 744 3.40 7.64 -44.09
CA SER A 744 3.25 6.57 -43.11
C SER A 744 3.38 5.19 -43.77
N ARG A 745 4.27 4.34 -43.23
CA ARG A 745 4.58 2.96 -43.67
C ARG A 745 5.44 2.80 -44.93
N LEU A 746 5.88 3.87 -45.61
CA LEU A 746 6.74 3.80 -46.80
C LEU A 746 7.93 2.82 -46.66
N LEU A 747 8.68 2.91 -45.56
CA LEU A 747 9.82 2.02 -45.30
C LEU A 747 9.41 0.54 -45.16
N SER A 748 8.22 0.28 -44.59
CA SER A 748 7.66 -1.07 -44.49
C SER A 748 7.28 -1.61 -45.86
N ASP A 749 6.68 -0.79 -46.72
CA ASP A 749 6.27 -1.17 -48.07
C ASP A 749 7.50 -1.52 -48.93
N VAL A 750 8.53 -0.66 -48.93
CA VAL A 750 9.79 -0.88 -49.67
C VAL A 750 10.55 -2.11 -49.16
N THR A 751 10.69 -2.26 -47.83
CA THR A 751 11.39 -3.42 -47.23
C THR A 751 10.65 -4.73 -47.51
N ARG A 752 9.31 -4.70 -47.53
CA ARG A 752 8.48 -5.84 -47.91
C ARG A 752 8.69 -6.21 -49.37
N VAL A 753 8.62 -5.27 -50.31
CA VAL A 753 8.82 -5.57 -51.75
C VAL A 753 10.22 -6.14 -52.01
N LEU A 754 11.27 -5.63 -51.37
CA LEU A 754 12.62 -6.22 -51.43
C LEU A 754 12.64 -7.67 -50.90
N SER A 755 11.93 -7.93 -49.80
CA SER A 755 11.83 -9.26 -49.19
C SER A 755 11.02 -10.24 -50.05
N ASP A 756 9.92 -9.79 -50.65
CA ASP A 756 9.07 -10.56 -51.57
C ASP A 756 9.84 -10.95 -52.85
N GLN A 757 10.79 -10.12 -53.31
CA GLN A 757 11.77 -10.48 -54.37
C GLN A 757 12.92 -11.39 -53.89
N HIS A 758 12.87 -11.91 -52.65
CA HIS A 758 13.86 -12.82 -52.07
C HIS A 758 15.28 -12.22 -51.97
N VAL A 759 15.38 -10.89 -51.84
CA VAL A 759 16.66 -10.16 -51.79
C VAL A 759 17.15 -10.03 -50.34
N ASN A 760 18.35 -10.53 -50.06
CA ASN A 760 18.95 -10.45 -48.71
C ASN A 760 19.53 -9.05 -48.43
N ILE A 761 18.80 -8.23 -47.67
CA ILE A 761 19.22 -6.88 -47.30
C ILE A 761 20.32 -6.93 -46.23
N LEU A 762 21.55 -6.56 -46.60
CA LEU A 762 22.69 -6.46 -45.67
C LEU A 762 22.69 -5.16 -44.87
N SER A 763 22.22 -4.06 -45.47
CA SER A 763 22.09 -2.77 -44.78
C SER A 763 21.05 -1.88 -45.44
N ALA A 764 20.34 -1.10 -44.62
CA ALA A 764 19.45 -0.03 -45.05
C ALA A 764 19.81 1.26 -44.28
N ALA A 765 19.84 2.40 -44.98
CA ALA A 765 20.04 3.72 -44.40
C ALA A 765 18.99 4.67 -44.97
N VAL A 766 18.21 5.32 -44.10
CA VAL A 766 17.07 6.16 -44.47
C VAL A 766 17.31 7.57 -43.95
N GLN A 767 17.08 8.57 -44.79
CA GLN A 767 17.15 9.98 -44.45
C GLN A 767 15.92 10.70 -45.03
N THR A 768 15.36 11.66 -44.30
CA THR A 768 14.24 12.49 -44.74
C THR A 768 14.62 13.96 -44.76
N SER A 769 14.42 14.62 -45.90
CA SER A 769 14.60 16.07 -46.04
C SER A 769 13.41 16.84 -45.44
N ARG A 770 13.61 18.12 -45.17
CA ARG A 770 12.55 19.05 -44.73
C ARG A 770 11.40 19.15 -45.74
N ASP A 771 11.70 18.91 -47.02
CA ASP A 771 10.78 18.95 -48.16
C ASP A 771 9.90 17.69 -48.27
N ARG A 772 9.91 16.83 -47.24
CA ARG A 772 9.23 15.51 -47.19
C ARG A 772 9.68 14.53 -48.28
N VAL A 773 10.93 14.66 -48.73
CA VAL A 773 11.58 13.66 -49.59
C VAL A 773 12.33 12.66 -48.71
N ALA A 774 12.04 11.38 -48.87
CA ALA A 774 12.74 10.27 -48.23
C ALA A 774 13.75 9.66 -49.22
N THR A 775 15.05 9.77 -48.89
CA THR A 775 16.15 9.10 -49.59
C THR A 775 16.57 7.86 -48.80
N SER A 776 16.35 6.67 -49.37
CA SER A 776 16.61 5.39 -48.72
C SER A 776 17.61 4.56 -49.51
N ARG A 777 18.79 4.31 -48.94
CA ARG A 777 19.85 3.50 -49.54
C ARG A 777 19.79 2.07 -48.99
N PHE A 778 19.64 1.09 -49.88
CA PHE A 778 19.67 -0.34 -49.53
C PHE A 778 20.89 -1.00 -50.17
N THR A 779 21.54 -1.92 -49.45
CA THR A 779 22.65 -2.75 -49.97
C THR A 779 22.34 -4.21 -49.73
N PHE A 780 22.53 -5.04 -50.75
CA PHE A 780 22.16 -6.46 -50.75
C PHE A 780 23.09 -7.31 -51.63
N GLU A 781 22.99 -8.63 -51.45
CA GLU A 781 23.69 -9.64 -52.25
C GLU A 781 22.79 -10.19 -53.36
N MET A 782 23.35 -10.39 -54.55
CA MET A 782 22.61 -10.87 -55.74
C MET A 782 23.53 -11.65 -56.70
N GLY A 783 23.08 -12.79 -57.22
CA GLY A 783 23.85 -13.63 -58.15
C GLY A 783 23.66 -13.30 -59.64
N ASP A 784 22.43 -12.93 -60.07
CA ASP A 784 22.11 -12.67 -61.48
C ASP A 784 21.84 -11.18 -61.74
N PRO A 785 22.65 -10.50 -62.59
CA PRO A 785 22.39 -9.12 -63.03
C PRO A 785 21.00 -8.87 -63.63
N LYS A 786 20.38 -9.89 -64.27
CA LYS A 786 19.03 -9.77 -64.84
C LYS A 786 17.94 -9.64 -63.77
N HIS A 787 18.20 -10.15 -62.56
CA HIS A 787 17.29 -9.99 -61.43
C HIS A 787 17.25 -8.53 -60.95
N LEU A 788 18.38 -7.78 -61.02
CA LEU A 788 18.44 -6.39 -60.56
C LEU A 788 17.40 -5.48 -61.25
N GLY A 789 17.22 -5.64 -62.57
CA GLY A 789 16.21 -4.89 -63.31
C GLY A 789 14.78 -5.15 -62.87
N HIS A 790 14.48 -6.38 -62.42
CA HIS A 790 13.17 -6.75 -61.86
C HIS A 790 12.98 -6.13 -60.47
N VAL A 791 13.99 -6.18 -59.59
CA VAL A 791 13.95 -5.57 -58.26
C VAL A 791 13.76 -4.06 -58.34
N LEU A 792 14.52 -3.37 -59.19
CA LEU A 792 14.37 -1.92 -59.42
C LEU A 792 12.94 -1.56 -59.89
N LYS A 793 12.38 -2.35 -60.82
CA LYS A 793 11.01 -2.16 -61.33
C LYS A 793 9.94 -2.44 -60.26
N ALA A 794 10.15 -3.45 -59.41
CA ALA A 794 9.24 -3.78 -58.32
C ALA A 794 9.21 -2.67 -57.25
N VAL A 795 10.36 -2.15 -56.83
CA VAL A 795 10.43 -1.07 -55.84
C VAL A 795 9.90 0.26 -56.40
N ARG A 796 10.10 0.56 -57.69
CA ARG A 796 9.46 1.70 -58.37
C ARG A 796 7.93 1.55 -58.49
N GLY A 797 7.38 0.34 -58.26
CA GLY A 797 5.95 0.10 -58.17
C GLY A 797 5.32 0.44 -56.80
N VAL A 798 6.13 0.80 -55.79
CA VAL A 798 5.64 1.20 -54.46
C VAL A 798 5.09 2.63 -54.52
N GLU A 799 3.82 2.79 -54.14
CA GLU A 799 3.15 4.09 -54.07
C GLU A 799 3.93 5.10 -53.21
N GLY A 800 4.30 6.23 -53.81
CA GLY A 800 5.12 7.28 -53.19
C GLY A 800 6.60 7.26 -53.60
N VAL A 801 7.12 6.17 -54.18
CA VAL A 801 8.45 6.14 -54.80
C VAL A 801 8.40 6.86 -56.15
N TYR A 802 9.28 7.85 -56.37
CA TYR A 802 9.39 8.57 -57.64
C TYR A 802 10.57 8.08 -58.49
N ASP A 803 11.68 7.66 -57.88
CA ASP A 803 12.76 6.97 -58.60
C ASP A 803 13.50 5.91 -57.77
N VAL A 804 14.15 4.97 -58.48
CA VAL A 804 15.05 3.95 -57.93
C VAL A 804 16.18 3.69 -58.92
N TYR A 805 17.43 3.82 -58.46
CA TYR A 805 18.62 3.54 -59.28
C TYR A 805 19.74 2.84 -58.48
N ARG A 806 20.61 2.10 -59.18
CA ARG A 806 21.83 1.52 -58.61
C ARG A 806 22.82 2.65 -58.30
N VAL A 807 23.27 2.78 -57.05
CA VAL A 807 24.29 3.77 -56.72
C VAL A 807 25.67 3.26 -57.13
N THR A 808 26.13 3.71 -58.28
CA THR A 808 27.53 3.60 -58.67
C THR A 808 28.30 4.73 -58.00
N SER A 809 29.52 4.49 -57.50
CA SER A 809 30.31 5.48 -56.74
C SER A 809 30.96 6.57 -57.62
N ALA A 810 30.45 6.77 -58.84
CA ALA A 810 30.94 7.74 -59.80
C ALA A 810 29.92 8.89 -59.98
N ARG A 811 30.43 10.12 -60.05
CA ARG A 811 29.70 11.40 -60.12
C ARG A 811 28.77 11.70 -58.94
N ARG A 812 29.20 12.64 -58.09
CA ARG A 812 28.27 13.68 -57.63
C ARG A 812 27.92 14.56 -58.83
N PRO A 813 26.70 15.11 -58.93
CA PRO A 813 26.47 16.34 -59.68
C PRO A 813 27.21 17.53 -59.01
#